data_AF-A0A660U8E7-F1
#
_entry.id   AF-A0A660U8E7-F1
#
_cell.length_a   1.000
_cell.length_b   1.000
_cell.length_c   1.000
_cell.angle_alpha   90.00
_cell.angle_beta   90.00
_cell.angle_gamma   90.00
#
_symmetry.space_group_name_H-M   'P 1'
#
loop_
_entity.id
_entity.type
_entity.pdbx_description
1 polymer ?
#
loop_
_entity_poly.entity_id
_entity_poly.type
_entity_poly.pdbx_seq_one_letter_code
_entity_poly.pdbx_strand_id
1 'polypeptide(L)'
;MSFVLLTFILPLLCSGAAQFSPPGPNIALGKSYVLQPRPNYRYCTDPGDAVQLTDGEYVKGYFWVQKGCVGWRKVSPVVITIDLGRVEPIAGLSFSTAAGTAGVYWPKAIFVLTSEDGRSFHLAGELVRLSARYGMPPRKGYARHRFVTDELRTKGRFVRLIAIPSGPYLFCDEIEVYRGPDELLKQPLKGEVVRDVMEFVNDVKTDAGVRNRLFSDIEALKKLVEGSSLPDARKEELLSLLESLRSEVKGMPRVRAEGFKAIVPFNDLHRRILKVNAELLRARGFPPLTAWHRPRWDPLLPWDAPKEPPSEPPSLRIALMPGEYRSEAFCLTNASDEPLRVRMRPVGLPFAPVFHEVLFTDTQEGEIIADALPVIEGRDGELEVEIPSGMTKQIWLTFHPVDVPPGDYKGRIEIEGAPSGPIALRIELHISPLRFPERPFLSLCAWDYTDGPSYGLTPENLEAAIRDMREHFYDSPWARSPTAPWPEPGMIDEEGNIKGKLDFSKFDRWVRMWEGARRYFVFLSVKSSFAGIPMGTERFRRAVSRWASLWAEHCRDVLGLKPKQVGLLLVDEPHSREQDEVIVEWARAIKAGTDFFLIWEDPTHREPWRTAMPELFEVCDAICPNLNIFYQGGRRSAEFYAELRRKWVELWFYQCSGPARLLDPYYYHRLLAWHCFKHGAVGMGFWAYADNGWSYIWNEHTARRTIYSPVYIGEDFVVTGKHWEAVREGVEDYEYLRMLRDAARRTSDPDLARRAEKLLREAIRAVAGDFDPSLIRWSSPKDRTAADRMRAKILEMLERLEAVSRS
;
A
#
# COMPACT_ATOMS: atom_id res chain seq x y z
N MET A 1 -8.03 8.04 17.63
CA MET A 1 -8.33 8.86 16.44
C MET A 1 -7.72 10.23 16.66
N SER A 2 -6.43 10.41 16.34
CA SER A 2 -5.72 11.64 16.70
C SER A 2 -5.48 12.48 15.45
N PHE A 3 -6.32 13.50 15.29
CA PHE A 3 -5.98 14.69 14.50
C PHE A 3 -4.83 15.40 15.23
N VAL A 4 -3.59 15.29 14.75
CA VAL A 4 -2.50 16.15 15.23
C VAL A 4 -2.36 17.32 14.26
N LEU A 5 -2.99 18.42 14.68
CA LEU A 5 -3.00 19.72 14.07
C LEU A 5 -1.66 20.43 14.40
N LEU A 6 -0.68 20.41 13.50
CA LEU A 6 0.52 21.26 13.65
C LEU A 6 0.13 22.72 13.35
N THR A 7 -0.34 23.41 14.37
CA THR A 7 -0.62 24.84 14.33
C THR A 7 0.70 25.56 14.56
N PHE A 8 1.21 26.26 13.54
CA PHE A 8 2.22 27.30 13.75
C PHE A 8 1.58 28.39 14.62
N ILE A 9 1.87 28.41 15.92
CA ILE A 9 1.60 29.57 16.77
C ILE A 9 2.79 30.52 16.57
N LEU A 10 2.67 31.43 15.59
CA LEU A 10 3.21 32.77 15.82
C LEU A 10 2.29 33.46 16.84
N PRO A 11 2.80 34.34 17.72
CA PRO A 11 1.93 35.18 18.51
C PRO A 11 1.14 36.09 17.56
N LEU A 12 -0.11 35.71 17.30
CA LEU A 12 -1.11 36.59 16.68
C LEU A 12 -1.38 37.71 17.69
N LEU A 13 -0.76 38.85 17.46
CA LEU A 13 -1.51 40.09 17.58
C LEU A 13 -2.77 39.89 16.72
N CYS A 14 -3.96 40.02 17.33
CA CYS A 14 -5.24 40.07 16.62
C CYS A 14 -5.27 41.31 15.72
N SER A 15 -4.54 41.27 14.61
CA SER A 15 -4.77 42.12 13.46
C SER A 15 -5.91 41.47 12.67
N GLY A 16 -7.05 42.17 12.56
CA GLY A 16 -8.16 41.72 11.71
C GLY A 16 -7.66 41.43 10.29
N ALA A 17 -8.28 40.46 9.61
CA ALA A 17 -7.97 40.15 8.22
C ALA A 17 -8.00 41.43 7.38
N ALA A 18 -6.96 41.67 6.59
CA ALA A 18 -6.89 42.86 5.76
C ALA A 18 -8.03 42.83 4.73
N GLN A 19 -8.70 43.96 4.51
CA GLN A 19 -9.68 44.07 3.44
C GLN A 19 -8.94 44.05 2.10
N PHE A 20 -9.31 43.12 1.22
CA PHE A 20 -8.73 43.05 -0.12
C PHE A 20 -9.31 44.13 -1.03
N SER A 21 -8.43 44.86 -1.72
CA SER A 21 -8.76 45.77 -2.80
C SER A 21 -7.92 45.38 -4.02
N PRO A 22 -8.50 45.18 -5.21
CA PRO A 22 -7.74 44.85 -6.41
C PRO A 22 -6.64 45.89 -6.67
N PRO A 23 -5.37 45.46 -6.92
CA PRO A 23 -4.26 46.39 -7.15
C PRO A 23 -4.35 47.12 -8.52
N GLY A 24 -5.27 46.71 -9.39
CA GLY A 24 -5.50 47.27 -10.71
C GLY A 24 -6.68 46.57 -11.41
N PRO A 25 -7.00 46.96 -12.67
CA PRO A 25 -8.09 46.35 -13.42
C PRO A 25 -7.87 44.85 -13.69
N ASN A 26 -8.96 44.09 -13.78
CA ASN A 26 -8.94 42.69 -14.23
C ASN A 26 -8.60 42.62 -15.73
N ILE A 27 -7.38 42.23 -16.05
CA ILE A 27 -6.87 42.09 -17.42
C ILE A 27 -7.13 40.69 -18.00
N ALA A 28 -7.65 39.75 -17.20
CA ALA A 28 -8.13 38.46 -17.70
C ALA A 28 -9.58 38.53 -18.24
N LEU A 29 -10.31 39.62 -18.01
CA LEU A 29 -11.71 39.75 -18.43
C LEU A 29 -11.89 39.48 -19.94
N GLY A 30 -12.73 38.49 -20.27
CA GLY A 30 -13.03 38.04 -21.63
C GLY A 30 -11.87 37.36 -22.36
N LYS A 31 -10.80 36.96 -21.67
CA LYS A 31 -9.63 36.32 -22.27
C LYS A 31 -9.84 34.82 -22.44
N SER A 32 -9.17 34.24 -23.43
CA SER A 32 -9.23 32.79 -23.66
C SER A 32 -8.34 32.04 -22.67
N TYR A 33 -8.71 30.80 -22.39
CA TYR A 33 -7.91 29.90 -21.57
C TYR A 33 -8.00 28.44 -22.02
N VAL A 34 -7.07 27.62 -21.54
CA VAL A 34 -7.02 26.17 -21.76
C VAL A 34 -7.10 25.45 -20.41
N LEU A 35 -7.92 24.41 -20.35
CA LEU A 35 -8.13 23.56 -19.17
C LEU A 35 -7.54 22.17 -19.40
N GLN A 36 -6.66 21.74 -18.50
CA GLN A 36 -6.01 20.43 -18.53
C GLN A 36 -6.07 19.77 -17.14
N PRO A 37 -6.75 18.62 -16.99
CA PRO A 37 -7.64 17.99 -17.98
C PRO A 37 -8.90 18.82 -18.23
N ARG A 38 -9.65 18.47 -19.28
CA ARG A 38 -10.99 19.03 -19.51
C ARG A 38 -11.88 18.76 -18.29
N PRO A 39 -12.83 19.65 -17.98
CA PRO A 39 -13.81 19.43 -16.92
C PRO A 39 -14.56 18.12 -17.14
N ASN A 40 -14.79 17.38 -16.06
CA ASN A 40 -15.38 16.03 -16.11
C ASN A 40 -16.47 15.81 -15.05
N TYR A 41 -16.90 16.88 -14.37
CA TYR A 41 -17.97 16.80 -13.39
C TYR A 41 -19.33 17.06 -14.05
N ARG A 42 -19.99 15.97 -14.45
CA ARG A 42 -21.20 15.93 -15.29
C ARG A 42 -22.34 16.89 -14.92
N TYR A 43 -22.44 17.34 -13.68
CA TYR A 43 -23.56 18.16 -13.22
C TYR A 43 -23.40 19.64 -13.57
N CYS A 44 -22.18 20.17 -13.54
CA CYS A 44 -21.94 21.57 -13.89
C CYS A 44 -21.30 21.70 -15.29
N THR A 45 -20.48 20.74 -15.74
CA THR A 45 -19.83 20.78 -17.06
C THR A 45 -20.82 21.06 -18.21
N ASP A 46 -20.49 22.04 -19.05
CA ASP A 46 -21.26 22.48 -20.22
C ASP A 46 -20.38 23.22 -21.25
N PRO A 47 -20.88 23.53 -22.47
CA PRO A 47 -20.09 24.21 -23.50
C PRO A 47 -19.51 25.59 -23.10
N GLY A 48 -20.11 26.28 -22.13
CA GLY A 48 -19.67 27.55 -21.56
C GLY A 48 -18.42 27.46 -20.69
N ASP A 49 -18.01 26.25 -20.27
CA ASP A 49 -16.76 25.99 -19.55
C ASP A 49 -15.52 26.56 -20.27
N ALA A 50 -15.60 26.84 -21.57
CA ALA A 50 -14.53 27.41 -22.38
C ALA A 50 -14.34 28.93 -22.22
N VAL A 51 -15.30 29.65 -21.63
CA VAL A 51 -15.26 31.13 -21.52
C VAL A 51 -15.61 31.67 -20.13
N GLN A 52 -16.35 30.91 -19.31
CA GLN A 52 -16.95 31.42 -18.07
C GLN A 52 -15.97 31.68 -16.91
N LEU A 53 -14.74 31.16 -16.91
CA LEU A 53 -13.79 31.42 -15.80
C LEU A 53 -13.14 32.80 -15.83
N THR A 54 -13.47 33.62 -16.83
CA THR A 54 -12.89 34.95 -17.01
C THR A 54 -13.94 35.93 -17.52
N ASP A 55 -15.23 35.65 -17.32
CA ASP A 55 -16.33 36.47 -17.83
C ASP A 55 -16.72 37.61 -16.87
N GLY A 56 -16.17 37.59 -15.66
CA GLY A 56 -16.45 38.57 -14.61
C GLY A 56 -17.71 38.26 -13.79
N GLU A 57 -18.38 37.14 -14.06
CA GLU A 57 -19.59 36.73 -13.38
C GLU A 57 -19.28 35.75 -12.24
N TYR A 58 -20.11 35.81 -11.19
CA TYR A 58 -19.94 34.97 -10.01
C TYR A 58 -21.20 34.17 -9.77
N VAL A 59 -21.07 32.85 -9.68
CA VAL A 59 -22.21 31.96 -9.46
C VAL A 59 -22.81 32.19 -8.07
N LYS A 60 -24.14 32.26 -8.00
CA LYS A 60 -24.90 32.31 -6.74
C LYS A 60 -25.40 30.92 -6.37
N GLY A 61 -25.42 30.59 -5.08
CA GLY A 61 -25.91 29.30 -4.58
C GLY A 61 -24.82 28.22 -4.47
N TYR A 62 -25.23 26.96 -4.60
CA TYR A 62 -24.37 25.78 -4.43
C TYR A 62 -23.65 25.40 -5.73
N PHE A 63 -22.33 25.53 -5.76
CA PHE A 63 -21.50 25.38 -6.97
C PHE A 63 -21.73 24.09 -7.77
N TRP A 64 -22.02 22.98 -7.10
CA TRP A 64 -21.91 21.63 -7.69
C TRP A 64 -22.80 21.41 -8.93
N VAL A 65 -23.93 22.11 -9.05
CA VAL A 65 -24.90 21.86 -10.12
C VAL A 65 -25.17 23.10 -10.97
N GLN A 66 -24.47 24.19 -10.71
CA GLN A 66 -24.73 25.46 -11.38
C GLN A 66 -23.97 25.53 -12.69
N LYS A 67 -24.66 25.97 -13.73
CA LYS A 67 -24.03 26.43 -14.97
C LYS A 67 -23.34 27.77 -14.70
N GLY A 68 -22.17 28.02 -15.28
CA GLY A 68 -21.26 29.10 -14.85
C GLY A 68 -20.17 28.66 -13.85
N CYS A 69 -20.15 27.39 -13.44
CA CYS A 69 -19.13 26.82 -12.56
C CYS A 69 -18.43 25.65 -13.25
N VAL A 70 -17.11 25.70 -13.35
CA VAL A 70 -16.30 24.62 -13.91
C VAL A 70 -15.91 23.64 -12.80
N GLY A 71 -16.14 22.34 -13.03
CA GLY A 71 -15.93 21.29 -12.03
C GLY A 71 -15.09 20.11 -12.51
N TRP A 72 -14.23 19.63 -11.62
CA TRP A 72 -13.36 18.48 -11.83
C TRP A 72 -13.59 17.42 -10.75
N ARG A 73 -13.45 16.15 -11.15
CA ARG A 73 -13.58 14.97 -10.30
C ARG A 73 -12.45 13.98 -10.53
N LYS A 74 -11.83 13.53 -9.44
CA LYS A 74 -10.78 12.50 -9.38
C LYS A 74 -9.60 12.80 -10.32
N VAL A 75 -9.22 14.07 -10.41
CA VAL A 75 -8.04 14.54 -11.18
C VAL A 75 -7.20 15.45 -10.30
N SER A 76 -5.89 15.32 -10.40
CA SER A 76 -4.93 16.17 -9.70
C SER A 76 -3.57 16.08 -10.43
N PRO A 77 -2.94 17.21 -10.80
CA PRO A 77 -3.42 18.58 -10.65
C PRO A 77 -4.50 18.98 -11.68
N VAL A 78 -5.12 20.15 -11.49
CA VAL A 78 -5.87 20.87 -12.53
C VAL A 78 -5.02 22.05 -12.99
N VAL A 79 -4.78 22.15 -14.29
CA VAL A 79 -3.96 23.18 -14.92
C VAL A 79 -4.85 24.09 -15.77
N ILE A 80 -4.79 25.39 -15.49
CA ILE A 80 -5.56 26.42 -16.20
C ILE A 80 -4.56 27.41 -16.77
N THR A 81 -4.52 27.61 -18.08
CA THR A 81 -3.62 28.58 -18.72
C THR A 81 -4.42 29.66 -19.44
N ILE A 82 -4.37 30.90 -18.96
CA ILE A 82 -5.03 32.07 -19.51
C ILE A 82 -4.06 32.78 -20.47
N ASP A 83 -4.52 33.17 -21.66
CA ASP A 83 -3.79 34.04 -22.61
C ASP A 83 -4.33 35.47 -22.55
N LEU A 84 -3.56 36.38 -21.96
CA LEU A 84 -3.91 37.81 -21.87
C LEU A 84 -3.87 38.53 -23.24
N GLY A 85 -3.28 37.89 -24.25
CA GLY A 85 -3.15 38.36 -25.64
C GLY A 85 -1.86 39.13 -25.92
N ARG A 86 -1.25 39.74 -24.89
CA ARG A 86 0.06 40.40 -24.95
C ARG A 86 0.73 40.33 -23.58
N VAL A 87 2.02 40.65 -23.52
CA VAL A 87 2.76 40.73 -22.26
C VAL A 87 2.23 41.90 -21.43
N GLU A 88 1.75 41.61 -20.23
CA GLU A 88 1.20 42.59 -19.29
C GLU A 88 1.92 42.55 -17.93
N PRO A 89 1.99 43.68 -17.19
CA PRO A 89 2.44 43.68 -15.81
C PRO A 89 1.37 43.08 -14.90
N ILE A 90 1.75 42.19 -13.99
CA ILE A 90 0.81 41.43 -13.15
C ILE A 90 1.13 41.68 -11.68
N ALA A 91 0.19 42.31 -10.96
CA ALA A 91 0.31 42.61 -9.53
C ALA A 91 -0.48 41.66 -8.64
N GLY A 92 -1.50 41.00 -9.17
CA GLY A 92 -2.37 40.17 -8.36
C GLY A 92 -3.20 39.18 -9.15
N LEU A 93 -3.87 38.30 -8.41
CA LEU A 93 -4.74 37.27 -8.95
C LEU A 93 -5.86 36.95 -7.95
N SER A 94 -7.02 36.55 -8.45
CA SER A 94 -8.15 36.02 -7.68
C SER A 94 -8.56 34.66 -8.25
N PHE A 95 -8.81 33.68 -7.38
CA PHE A 95 -9.41 32.39 -7.72
C PHE A 95 -10.64 32.17 -6.84
N SER A 96 -11.83 32.20 -7.45
CA SER A 96 -13.10 32.04 -6.74
C SER A 96 -13.55 30.58 -6.74
N THR A 97 -13.89 30.07 -5.56
CA THR A 97 -14.26 28.65 -5.36
C THR A 97 -15.20 28.46 -4.16
N ALA A 98 -15.66 27.23 -3.95
CA ALA A 98 -16.47 26.83 -2.81
C ALA A 98 -16.08 25.43 -2.33
N ALA A 99 -16.21 25.16 -1.03
CA ALA A 99 -15.93 23.87 -0.42
C ALA A 99 -16.61 23.70 0.95
N GLY A 100 -16.32 22.59 1.63
CA GLY A 100 -16.69 22.34 3.03
C GLY A 100 -17.91 21.44 3.24
N THR A 101 -18.45 20.85 2.17
CA THR A 101 -19.51 19.83 2.21
C THR A 101 -19.38 18.86 1.02
N ALA A 102 -20.15 17.77 1.02
CA ALA A 102 -20.25 16.80 -0.08
C ALA A 102 -18.90 16.20 -0.55
N GLY A 103 -17.91 16.10 0.35
CA GLY A 103 -16.56 15.61 0.02
C GLY A 103 -15.73 16.59 -0.82
N VAL A 104 -16.13 17.87 -0.91
CA VAL A 104 -15.37 18.93 -1.55
C VAL A 104 -14.59 19.70 -0.48
N TYR A 105 -13.28 19.81 -0.68
CA TYR A 105 -12.35 20.42 0.27
C TYR A 105 -11.63 21.61 -0.38
N TRP A 106 -11.17 22.55 0.44
CA TRP A 106 -10.38 23.68 -0.04
C TRP A 106 -9.10 23.19 -0.76
N PRO A 107 -8.67 23.82 -1.86
CA PRO A 107 -7.45 23.45 -2.57
C PRO A 107 -6.24 23.40 -1.62
N LYS A 108 -5.37 22.40 -1.79
CA LYS A 108 -4.14 22.25 -0.99
C LYS A 108 -3.13 23.34 -1.35
N ALA A 109 -3.04 23.65 -2.63
CA ALA A 109 -2.20 24.71 -3.19
C ALA A 109 -2.74 25.15 -4.55
N ILE A 110 -2.47 26.39 -4.95
CA ILE A 110 -2.68 26.91 -6.30
C ILE A 110 -1.41 27.66 -6.69
N PHE A 111 -0.54 27.02 -7.47
CA PHE A 111 0.68 27.66 -7.96
C PHE A 111 0.38 28.57 -9.15
N VAL A 112 0.89 29.79 -9.11
CA VAL A 112 0.75 30.79 -10.17
C VAL A 112 2.07 30.89 -10.93
N LEU A 113 2.02 30.67 -12.23
CA LEU A 113 3.15 30.76 -13.13
C LEU A 113 2.86 31.77 -14.25
N THR A 114 3.90 32.44 -14.73
CA THR A 114 3.80 33.41 -15.82
C THR A 114 4.79 33.12 -16.93
N SER A 115 4.39 33.42 -18.17
CA SER A 115 5.22 33.20 -19.36
C SER A 115 4.98 34.30 -20.39
N GLU A 116 6.04 34.70 -21.11
CA GLU A 116 5.93 35.63 -22.24
C GLU A 116 5.66 34.90 -23.57
N ASP A 117 6.15 33.66 -23.71
CA ASP A 117 6.17 32.87 -24.95
C ASP A 117 5.17 31.70 -24.96
N GLY A 118 4.55 31.38 -23.82
CA GLY A 118 3.64 30.25 -23.66
C GLY A 118 4.35 28.89 -23.59
N ARG A 119 5.68 28.89 -23.47
CA ARG A 119 6.53 27.69 -23.39
C ARG A 119 7.34 27.67 -22.09
N SER A 120 7.97 28.78 -21.75
CA SER A 120 8.83 28.95 -20.58
C SER A 120 8.02 29.59 -19.45
N PHE A 121 7.52 28.77 -18.52
CA PHE A 121 6.71 29.24 -17.39
C PHE A 121 7.57 29.42 -16.14
N HIS A 122 7.52 30.60 -15.53
CA HIS A 122 8.23 30.93 -14.30
C HIS A 122 7.28 30.94 -13.12
N LEU A 123 7.66 30.31 -12.00
CA LEU A 123 6.86 30.34 -10.77
C LEU A 123 6.83 31.76 -10.18
N ALA A 124 5.63 32.36 -10.14
CA ALA A 124 5.39 33.69 -9.60
C ALA A 124 4.88 33.68 -8.15
N GLY A 125 4.26 32.59 -7.68
CA GLY A 125 3.77 32.48 -6.31
C GLY A 125 2.88 31.25 -6.04
N GLU A 126 2.44 31.09 -4.80
CA GLU A 126 1.44 30.09 -4.38
C GLU A 126 0.27 30.83 -3.72
N LEU A 127 -0.88 30.82 -4.38
CA LEU A 127 -2.00 31.72 -4.10
C LEU A 127 -2.67 31.42 -2.76
N VAL A 128 -2.75 30.15 -2.31
CA VAL A 128 -3.38 29.82 -1.02
C VAL A 128 -2.59 30.46 0.13
N ARG A 129 -1.26 30.36 0.10
CA ARG A 129 -0.36 30.99 1.06
C ARG A 129 -0.39 32.51 0.97
N LEU A 130 -0.29 33.07 -0.24
CA LEU A 130 -0.31 34.52 -0.44
C LEU A 130 -1.66 35.13 -0.01
N SER A 131 -2.75 34.38 -0.13
CA SER A 131 -4.09 34.82 0.26
C SER A 131 -4.33 34.81 1.76
N ALA A 132 -3.53 34.12 2.56
CA ALA A 132 -3.77 33.93 3.99
C ALA A 132 -3.90 35.26 4.77
N ARG A 133 -3.23 36.34 4.31
CA ARG A 133 -3.32 37.68 4.93
C ARG A 133 -4.69 38.35 4.78
N TYR A 134 -5.50 37.93 3.79
CA TYR A 134 -6.86 38.45 3.54
C TYR A 134 -7.96 37.58 4.13
N GLY A 135 -7.58 36.58 4.91
CA GLY A 135 -8.49 35.63 5.54
C GLY A 135 -8.36 34.23 4.98
N MET A 136 -8.64 33.25 5.84
CA MET A 136 -8.65 31.84 5.49
C MET A 136 -10.09 31.36 5.32
N PRO A 137 -10.32 30.38 4.45
CA PRO A 137 -11.65 29.80 4.32
C PRO A 137 -12.08 29.09 5.63
N PRO A 138 -13.39 28.98 5.90
CA PRO A 138 -13.88 28.32 7.11
C PRO A 138 -13.56 26.82 7.10
N ARG A 139 -13.24 26.28 8.29
CA ARG A 139 -12.86 24.87 8.47
C ARG A 139 -14.01 23.88 8.37
N LYS A 140 -15.25 24.34 8.55
CA LYS A 140 -16.45 23.49 8.57
C LYS A 140 -17.60 24.18 7.86
N GLY A 141 -18.48 23.38 7.26
CA GLY A 141 -19.68 23.85 6.58
C GLY A 141 -19.37 24.35 5.16
N TYR A 142 -20.41 24.40 4.34
CA TYR A 142 -20.30 24.96 3.00
C TYR A 142 -19.98 26.45 3.07
N ALA A 143 -18.99 26.89 2.31
CA ALA A 143 -18.76 28.29 2.07
C ALA A 143 -18.19 28.53 0.68
N ARG A 144 -18.32 29.77 0.22
CA ARG A 144 -17.58 30.33 -0.91
C ARG A 144 -16.38 31.08 -0.38
N HIS A 145 -15.27 31.02 -1.10
CA HIS A 145 -14.06 31.74 -0.76
C HIS A 145 -13.32 32.17 -2.02
N ARG A 146 -12.74 33.37 -1.98
CA ARG A 146 -11.86 33.88 -3.01
C ARG A 146 -10.44 33.89 -2.47
N PHE A 147 -9.58 33.09 -3.07
CA PHE A 147 -8.15 33.20 -2.81
C PHE A 147 -7.61 34.36 -3.63
N VAL A 148 -7.07 35.38 -2.97
CA VAL A 148 -6.69 36.65 -3.59
C VAL A 148 -5.29 37.08 -3.18
N THR A 149 -4.58 37.80 -4.05
CA THR A 149 -3.29 38.40 -3.71
C THR A 149 -3.05 39.70 -4.49
N ASP A 150 -2.37 40.65 -3.85
CA ASP A 150 -1.80 41.86 -4.47
C ASP A 150 -0.25 41.86 -4.48
N GLU A 151 0.35 40.70 -4.18
CA GLU A 151 1.79 40.56 -3.94
C GLU A 151 2.55 39.97 -5.13
N LEU A 152 1.87 39.68 -6.24
CA LEU A 152 2.58 39.25 -7.45
C LEU A 152 3.43 40.43 -7.94
N ARG A 153 4.69 40.15 -8.27
CA ARG A 153 5.66 41.14 -8.77
C ARG A 153 6.27 40.59 -10.05
N THR A 154 5.42 40.35 -11.04
CA THR A 154 5.79 39.63 -12.27
C THR A 154 5.16 40.28 -13.51
N LYS A 155 5.44 39.70 -14.67
CA LYS A 155 4.85 40.05 -15.97
C LYS A 155 4.55 38.78 -16.77
N GLY A 156 3.80 38.89 -17.84
CA GLY A 156 3.61 37.77 -18.77
C GLY A 156 2.44 37.98 -19.70
N ARG A 157 2.44 37.22 -20.80
CA ARG A 157 1.27 37.06 -21.68
C ARG A 157 0.38 35.93 -21.19
N PHE A 158 0.98 34.85 -20.73
CA PHE A 158 0.28 33.66 -20.26
C PHE A 158 0.36 33.58 -18.74
N VAL A 159 -0.77 33.29 -18.09
CA VAL A 159 -0.86 33.01 -16.66
C VAL A 159 -1.35 31.58 -16.50
N ARG A 160 -0.53 30.73 -15.86
CA ARG A 160 -0.87 29.33 -15.61
C ARG A 160 -1.08 29.10 -14.12
N LEU A 161 -2.23 28.53 -13.77
CA LEU A 161 -2.55 28.06 -12.44
C LEU A 161 -2.42 26.54 -12.40
N ILE A 162 -1.66 26.02 -11.45
CA ILE A 162 -1.60 24.58 -11.12
C ILE A 162 -2.29 24.40 -9.78
N ALA A 163 -3.57 24.02 -9.81
CA ALA A 163 -4.39 23.79 -8.63
C ALA A 163 -4.29 22.32 -8.19
N ILE A 164 -3.95 22.10 -6.92
CA ILE A 164 -3.88 20.78 -6.29
C ILE A 164 -5.09 20.61 -5.37
N PRO A 165 -6.08 19.77 -5.71
CA PRO A 165 -7.24 19.52 -4.85
C PRO A 165 -6.84 18.77 -3.58
N SER A 166 -7.47 19.08 -2.44
CA SER A 166 -7.29 18.32 -1.17
C SER A 166 -8.15 17.05 -1.10
N GLY A 167 -8.98 16.80 -2.11
CA GLY A 167 -9.86 15.64 -2.16
C GLY A 167 -10.31 15.35 -3.60
N PRO A 168 -11.41 14.62 -3.79
CA PRO A 168 -11.80 14.14 -5.12
C PRO A 168 -12.37 15.22 -6.04
N TYR A 169 -12.55 16.46 -5.59
CA TYR A 169 -13.21 17.51 -6.37
C TYR A 169 -12.48 18.85 -6.30
N LEU A 170 -12.61 19.64 -7.37
CA LEU A 170 -12.24 21.05 -7.45
C LEU A 170 -13.29 21.79 -8.27
N PHE A 171 -13.63 23.01 -7.88
CA PHE A 171 -14.56 23.86 -8.61
C PHE A 171 -14.04 25.29 -8.70
N CYS A 172 -14.39 25.99 -9.76
CA CYS A 172 -14.07 27.40 -9.94
C CYS A 172 -15.18 28.08 -10.75
N ASP A 173 -15.64 29.24 -10.31
CA ASP A 173 -16.57 30.09 -11.08
C ASP A 173 -15.85 31.24 -11.78
N GLU A 174 -14.85 31.87 -11.15
CA GLU A 174 -14.16 33.02 -11.74
C GLU A 174 -12.66 33.10 -11.36
N ILE A 175 -11.84 33.52 -12.33
CA ILE A 175 -10.41 33.82 -12.19
C ILE A 175 -10.13 35.23 -12.72
N GLU A 176 -9.63 36.09 -11.84
CA GLU A 176 -9.25 37.46 -12.22
C GLU A 176 -7.73 37.60 -12.16
N VAL A 177 -7.13 38.30 -13.12
CA VAL A 177 -5.71 38.68 -13.11
C VAL A 177 -5.64 40.19 -13.05
N TYR A 178 -4.98 40.76 -12.04
CA TYR A 178 -4.96 42.20 -11.85
C TYR A 178 -3.69 42.83 -12.41
N ARG A 179 -3.88 43.87 -13.22
CA ARG A 179 -2.77 44.65 -13.80
C ARG A 179 -1.91 45.27 -12.70
N GLY A 180 -0.60 45.19 -12.86
CA GLY A 180 0.37 45.90 -12.04
C GLY A 180 0.92 47.18 -12.67
N PRO A 181 1.85 47.86 -11.98
CA PRO A 181 2.54 49.02 -12.52
C PRO A 181 3.46 48.63 -13.70
N ASP A 182 3.54 49.49 -14.72
CA ASP A 182 4.26 49.22 -15.97
C ASP A 182 5.78 49.00 -15.77
N GLU A 183 6.34 49.44 -14.64
CA GLU A 183 7.71 49.16 -14.23
C GLU A 183 8.01 47.66 -14.16
N LEU A 184 7.01 46.81 -13.89
CA LEU A 184 7.17 45.35 -13.88
C LEU A 184 7.53 44.81 -15.27
N LEU A 185 7.12 45.47 -16.37
CA LEU A 185 7.46 45.05 -17.74
C LEU A 185 8.97 45.11 -18.00
N LYS A 186 9.68 46.01 -17.31
CA LYS A 186 11.13 46.20 -17.43
C LYS A 186 11.93 45.18 -16.60
N GLN A 187 11.28 44.49 -15.67
CA GLN A 187 11.95 43.52 -14.80
C GLN A 187 12.06 42.16 -15.52
N PRO A 188 13.15 41.41 -15.30
CA PRO A 188 13.22 40.02 -15.77
C PRO A 188 12.24 39.15 -14.98
N LEU A 189 11.72 38.09 -15.62
CA LEU A 189 10.95 37.07 -14.90
C LEU A 189 11.83 36.42 -13.84
N LYS A 190 11.31 36.36 -12.61
CA LYS A 190 11.96 35.73 -11.47
C LYS A 190 11.26 34.41 -11.16
N GLY A 191 11.94 33.55 -10.40
CA GLY A 191 11.42 32.25 -10.01
C GLY A 191 11.88 31.12 -10.92
N GLU A 192 11.75 29.90 -10.43
CA GLU A 192 12.16 28.70 -11.17
C GLU A 192 11.34 28.53 -12.44
N VAL A 193 11.98 28.00 -13.49
CA VAL A 193 11.30 27.62 -14.72
C VAL A 193 10.67 26.24 -14.53
N VAL A 194 9.36 26.15 -14.69
CA VAL A 194 8.60 24.90 -14.66
C VAL A 194 8.37 24.43 -16.10
N ARG A 195 9.07 23.36 -16.47
CA ARG A 195 8.99 22.76 -17.81
C ARG A 195 7.94 21.65 -17.85
N ASP A 196 7.97 20.77 -16.87
CA ASP A 196 6.98 19.70 -16.69
C ASP A 196 6.16 19.94 -15.43
N VAL A 197 4.83 19.95 -15.58
CA VAL A 197 3.89 20.21 -14.48
C VAL A 197 3.88 19.06 -13.48
N MET A 198 3.96 17.82 -13.95
CA MET A 198 3.91 16.64 -13.09
C MET A 198 5.21 16.48 -12.30
N GLU A 199 6.35 16.75 -12.93
CA GLU A 199 7.66 16.82 -12.25
C GLU A 199 7.62 17.87 -11.13
N PHE A 200 7.17 19.09 -11.43
CA PHE A 200 7.02 20.14 -10.43
C PHE A 200 6.06 19.77 -9.30
N VAL A 201 4.92 19.14 -9.60
CA VAL A 201 3.98 18.67 -8.56
C VAL A 201 4.61 17.59 -7.69
N ASN A 202 5.40 16.68 -8.28
CA ASN A 202 6.12 15.65 -7.54
C ASN A 202 7.20 16.28 -6.63
N ASP A 203 7.93 17.29 -7.10
CA ASP A 203 8.88 18.05 -6.29
C ASP A 203 8.20 18.71 -5.10
N VAL A 204 7.06 19.38 -5.32
CA VAL A 204 6.28 20.02 -4.26
C VAL A 204 5.81 19.00 -3.23
N LYS A 205 5.30 17.85 -3.67
CA LYS A 205 4.85 16.78 -2.78
C LYS A 205 6.03 16.22 -1.96
N THR A 206 7.15 15.97 -2.62
CA THR A 206 8.37 15.44 -1.99
C THR A 206 8.91 16.43 -0.96
N ASP A 207 9.09 17.70 -1.32
CA ASP A 207 9.56 18.74 -0.40
C ASP A 207 8.63 18.90 0.81
N ALA A 208 7.31 18.89 0.60
CA ALA A 208 6.34 18.95 1.69
C ALA A 208 6.43 17.72 2.61
N GLY A 209 6.55 16.51 2.04
CA GLY A 209 6.74 15.26 2.79
C GLY A 209 7.99 15.31 3.65
N VAL A 210 9.13 15.66 3.05
CA VAL A 210 10.42 15.80 3.75
C VAL A 210 10.33 16.81 4.89
N ARG A 211 9.83 18.03 4.64
CA ARG A 211 9.74 19.05 5.70
C ARG A 211 8.82 18.60 6.83
N ASN A 212 7.67 18.03 6.51
CA ASN A 212 6.73 17.54 7.52
C ASN A 212 7.37 16.46 8.39
N ARG A 213 8.11 15.53 7.79
CA ARG A 213 8.86 14.50 8.53
C ARG A 213 9.91 15.11 9.45
N LEU A 214 10.77 15.98 8.93
CA LEU A 214 11.82 16.61 9.73
C LEU A 214 11.22 17.41 10.91
N PHE A 215 10.11 18.12 10.68
CA PHE A 215 9.40 18.81 11.77
C PHE A 215 8.79 17.84 12.77
N SER A 216 8.13 16.78 12.32
CA SER A 216 7.52 15.77 13.21
C SER A 216 8.57 15.08 14.07
N ASP A 217 9.73 14.74 13.51
CA ASP A 217 10.80 14.06 14.24
C ASP A 217 11.49 15.01 15.23
N ILE A 218 11.65 16.30 14.88
CA ILE A 218 12.07 17.33 15.84
C ILE A 218 11.09 17.41 17.02
N GLU A 219 9.79 17.46 16.77
CA GLU A 219 8.78 17.53 17.85
C GLU A 219 8.74 16.25 18.70
N ALA A 220 8.95 15.08 18.09
CA ALA A 220 9.06 13.82 18.81
C ALA A 220 10.29 13.81 19.74
N LEU A 221 11.45 14.25 19.23
CA LEU A 221 12.69 14.33 20.01
C LEU A 221 12.61 15.39 21.11
N LYS A 222 11.95 16.54 20.89
CA LYS A 222 11.69 17.54 21.94
C LYS A 222 10.96 16.90 23.13
N LYS A 223 9.89 16.14 22.87
CA LYS A 223 9.15 15.41 23.92
C LYS A 223 10.02 14.39 24.66
N LEU A 224 10.91 13.70 23.94
CA LEU A 224 11.85 12.76 24.56
C LEU A 224 12.89 13.47 25.44
N VAL A 225 13.40 14.63 25.01
CA VAL A 225 14.32 15.46 25.81
C VAL A 225 13.63 15.96 27.07
N GLU A 226 12.43 16.53 26.95
CA GLU A 226 11.63 17.04 28.08
C GLU A 226 11.37 15.95 29.12
N GLY A 227 10.96 14.76 28.65
CA GLY A 227 10.68 13.59 29.50
C GLY A 227 11.90 12.82 30.00
N SER A 228 13.12 13.23 29.65
CA SER A 228 14.36 12.53 30.04
C SER A 228 14.80 12.83 31.48
N SER A 229 15.75 12.04 31.98
CA SER A 229 16.43 12.24 33.26
C SER A 229 17.67 13.16 33.17
N LEU A 230 17.89 13.83 32.04
CA LEU A 230 19.00 14.76 31.88
C LEU A 230 18.90 15.96 32.84
N PRO A 231 20.03 16.56 33.25
CA PRO A 231 20.02 17.84 33.97
C PRO A 231 19.34 18.94 33.15
N ASP A 232 18.63 19.86 33.81
CA ASP A 232 17.84 20.91 33.15
C ASP A 232 18.66 21.75 32.16
N ALA A 233 19.89 22.12 32.54
CA ALA A 233 20.80 22.85 31.64
C ALA A 233 21.08 22.09 30.33
N ARG A 234 21.25 20.77 30.39
CA ARG A 234 21.44 19.94 29.18
C ARG A 234 20.15 19.79 28.38
N LYS A 235 18.99 19.71 29.03
CA LYS A 235 17.70 19.73 28.32
C LYS A 235 17.53 21.03 27.55
N GLU A 236 17.80 22.17 28.18
CA GLU A 236 17.72 23.49 27.54
C GLU A 236 18.63 23.60 26.32
N GLU A 237 19.87 23.11 26.42
CA GLU A 237 20.82 23.08 25.30
C GLU A 237 20.32 22.22 24.12
N LEU A 238 19.82 21.01 24.39
CA LEU A 238 19.28 20.13 23.35
C LEU A 238 18.00 20.67 22.71
N LEU A 239 17.12 21.29 23.50
CA LEU A 239 15.91 21.95 22.98
C LEU A 239 16.26 23.16 22.10
N SER A 240 17.28 23.94 22.48
CA SER A 240 17.81 25.05 21.68
C SER A 240 18.42 24.54 20.36
N LEU A 241 19.18 23.45 20.40
CA LEU A 241 19.71 22.78 19.21
C LEU A 241 18.58 22.33 18.27
N LEU A 242 17.53 21.70 18.80
CA LEU A 242 16.37 21.26 18.00
C LEU A 242 15.62 22.45 17.37
N GLU A 243 15.54 23.61 18.03
CA GLU A 243 14.94 24.82 17.45
C GLU A 243 15.83 25.47 16.38
N SER A 244 17.16 25.41 16.55
CA SER A 244 18.11 25.80 15.51
C SER A 244 17.96 24.92 14.27
N LEU A 245 17.92 23.59 14.44
CA LEU A 245 17.69 22.63 13.35
C LEU A 245 16.32 22.86 12.69
N ARG A 246 15.27 23.17 13.46
CA ARG A 246 13.95 23.54 12.94
C ARG A 246 14.04 24.76 12.02
N SER A 247 14.87 25.74 12.36
CA SER A 247 15.11 26.93 11.54
C SER A 247 15.89 26.61 10.26
N GLU A 248 16.86 25.69 10.31
CA GLU A 248 17.52 25.15 9.12
C GLU A 248 16.54 24.43 8.18
N VAL A 249 15.61 23.62 8.70
CA VAL A 249 14.55 22.97 7.91
C VAL A 249 13.66 24.01 7.21
N LYS A 250 13.38 25.16 7.83
CA LYS A 250 12.63 26.25 7.18
C LYS A 250 13.43 26.87 6.03
N GLY A 251 14.75 26.99 6.19
CA GLY A 251 15.65 27.62 5.22
C GLY A 251 16.17 26.70 4.11
N MET A 252 15.97 25.38 4.21
CA MET A 252 16.52 24.43 3.24
C MET A 252 15.94 24.66 1.82
N PRO A 253 16.75 24.44 0.76
CA PRO A 253 16.26 24.52 -0.63
C PRO A 253 15.16 23.47 -0.88
N ARG A 254 14.40 23.65 -1.96
CA ARG A 254 13.37 22.67 -2.33
C ARG A 254 13.99 21.32 -2.64
N VAL A 255 13.46 20.26 -2.05
CA VAL A 255 13.83 18.88 -2.40
C VAL A 255 13.15 18.48 -3.70
N ARG A 256 13.94 18.03 -4.68
CA ARG A 256 13.43 17.48 -5.94
C ARG A 256 13.02 16.02 -5.75
N ALA A 257 12.01 15.58 -6.47
CA ALA A 257 11.53 14.20 -6.44
C ALA A 257 12.49 13.24 -7.16
N GLU A 258 13.15 13.72 -8.22
CA GLU A 258 14.14 12.96 -8.96
C GLU A 258 15.30 12.54 -8.04
N GLY A 259 15.63 11.24 -8.05
CA GLY A 259 16.69 10.67 -7.23
C GLY A 259 16.39 10.58 -5.72
N PHE A 260 15.35 11.23 -5.21
CA PHE A 260 14.99 11.17 -3.80
C PHE A 260 14.39 9.81 -3.43
N LYS A 261 14.81 9.31 -2.26
CA LYS A 261 14.21 8.15 -1.60
C LYS A 261 13.77 8.55 -0.20
N ALA A 262 12.52 8.28 0.15
CA ALA A 262 11.94 8.45 1.47
C ALA A 262 12.42 7.37 2.47
N ILE A 263 13.71 7.07 2.46
CA ILE A 263 14.37 6.13 3.38
C ILE A 263 15.06 6.95 4.47
N VAL A 264 14.70 6.72 5.73
CA VAL A 264 15.24 7.48 6.88
C VAL A 264 16.61 6.92 7.30
N PRO A 265 17.63 7.78 7.50
CA PRO A 265 17.61 9.23 7.40
C PRO A 265 17.69 9.75 5.96
N PHE A 266 16.91 10.79 5.66
CA PHE A 266 16.80 11.35 4.30
C PHE A 266 18.06 12.06 3.80
N ASN A 267 18.78 12.74 4.70
CA ASN A 267 19.95 13.56 4.40
C ASN A 267 20.70 13.90 5.70
N ASP A 268 21.79 14.66 5.60
CA ASP A 268 22.62 15.04 6.75
C ASP A 268 21.89 15.88 7.80
N LEU A 269 20.94 16.72 7.39
CA LEU A 269 20.10 17.48 8.33
C LEU A 269 19.23 16.53 9.15
N HIS A 270 18.64 15.51 8.51
CA HIS A 270 17.90 14.46 9.21
C HIS A 270 18.81 13.67 10.16
N ARG A 271 20.03 13.31 9.73
CA ARG A 271 21.02 12.63 10.59
C ARG A 271 21.34 13.44 11.85
N ARG A 272 21.52 14.77 11.72
CA ARG A 272 21.77 15.68 12.84
C ARG A 272 20.58 15.78 13.81
N ILE A 273 19.35 15.76 13.29
CA ILE A 273 18.13 15.70 14.11
C ILE A 273 18.13 14.41 14.93
N LEU A 274 18.26 13.25 14.28
CA LEU A 274 18.19 11.94 14.94
C LEU A 274 19.36 11.71 15.94
N LYS A 275 20.54 12.28 15.66
CA LYS A 275 21.71 12.24 16.56
C LYS A 275 21.43 12.74 17.97
N VAL A 276 20.44 13.62 18.18
CA VAL A 276 20.04 14.08 19.53
C VAL A 276 19.68 12.89 20.44
N ASN A 277 19.10 11.82 19.89
CA ASN A 277 18.76 10.64 20.66
C ASN A 277 20.00 9.88 21.21
N ALA A 278 21.18 10.04 20.60
CA ALA A 278 22.42 9.42 21.10
C ALA A 278 22.74 9.91 22.51
N GLU A 279 22.54 11.20 22.80
CA GLU A 279 22.75 11.75 24.13
C GLU A 279 21.74 11.21 25.15
N LEU A 280 20.47 11.08 24.74
CA LEU A 280 19.42 10.47 25.57
C LEU A 280 19.69 8.99 25.88
N LEU A 281 20.30 8.26 24.94
CA LEU A 281 20.72 6.87 25.15
C LEU A 281 21.87 6.79 26.14
N ARG A 282 22.92 7.62 25.98
CA ARG A 282 24.05 7.65 26.93
C ARG A 282 23.63 8.06 28.34
N ALA A 283 22.71 9.02 28.47
CA ALA A 283 22.15 9.42 29.76
C ALA A 283 21.41 8.28 30.48
N ARG A 284 20.89 7.30 29.71
CA ARG A 284 20.28 6.06 30.22
C ARG A 284 21.29 4.91 30.42
N GLY A 285 22.59 5.17 30.22
CA GLY A 285 23.66 4.19 30.41
C GLY A 285 23.93 3.27 29.23
N PHE A 286 23.39 3.55 28.04
CA PHE A 286 23.66 2.73 26.87
C PHE A 286 25.13 2.84 26.41
N PRO A 287 25.84 1.72 26.17
CA PRO A 287 27.16 1.74 25.55
C PRO A 287 27.07 2.15 24.06
N PRO A 288 28.20 2.51 23.42
CA PRO A 288 28.25 2.94 22.01
C PRO A 288 27.42 2.09 21.05
N LEU A 289 27.48 0.76 21.17
CA LEU A 289 26.64 -0.17 20.42
C LEU A 289 25.94 -1.13 21.41
N THR A 290 24.63 -1.30 21.22
CA THR A 290 23.82 -2.22 22.02
C THR A 290 22.99 -3.12 21.11
N ALA A 291 23.01 -4.44 21.34
CA ALA A 291 22.12 -5.39 20.69
C ALA A 291 20.96 -5.77 21.62
N TRP A 292 19.73 -5.80 21.09
CA TRP A 292 18.52 -6.12 21.86
C TRP A 292 17.44 -6.76 20.98
N HIS A 293 16.45 -7.39 21.59
CA HIS A 293 15.38 -8.10 20.86
C HIS A 293 14.09 -7.30 20.86
N ARG A 294 13.44 -7.25 19.69
CA ARG A 294 12.06 -6.80 19.53
C ARG A 294 11.36 -7.80 18.62
N PRO A 295 10.12 -8.25 18.93
CA PRO A 295 9.37 -9.11 18.04
C PRO A 295 9.32 -8.54 16.61
N ARG A 296 9.60 -9.40 15.63
CA ARG A 296 9.83 -8.98 14.23
C ARG A 296 8.66 -8.23 13.59
N TRP A 297 7.44 -8.49 14.07
CA TRP A 297 6.20 -7.86 13.61
C TRP A 297 5.83 -6.58 14.36
N ASP A 298 6.49 -6.25 15.47
CA ASP A 298 6.17 -5.02 16.20
C ASP A 298 6.65 -3.79 15.41
N PRO A 299 5.90 -2.67 15.49
CA PRO A 299 6.35 -1.43 14.88
C PRO A 299 7.65 -0.98 15.55
N LEU A 300 8.53 -0.35 14.79
CA LEU A 300 9.83 0.15 15.25
C LEU A 300 10.02 1.56 14.71
N LEU A 301 10.41 2.50 15.58
CA LEU A 301 10.83 3.85 15.19
C LEU A 301 12.36 3.98 15.22
N PRO A 302 12.94 4.95 14.49
CA PRO A 302 14.38 5.15 14.43
C PRO A 302 15.05 5.34 15.79
N TRP A 303 14.38 5.95 16.77
CA TRP A 303 14.94 6.26 18.09
C TRP A 303 14.52 5.27 19.18
N ASP A 304 13.77 4.21 18.83
CA ASP A 304 13.33 3.23 19.81
C ASP A 304 14.51 2.44 20.38
N ALA A 305 14.49 2.24 21.69
CA ALA A 305 15.41 1.37 22.42
C ALA A 305 14.69 0.84 23.67
N PRO A 306 15.21 -0.22 24.32
CA PRO A 306 14.73 -0.64 25.63
C PRO A 306 14.79 0.52 26.64
N LYS A 307 14.05 0.41 27.74
CA LYS A 307 14.08 1.45 28.80
C LYS A 307 15.47 1.59 29.40
N GLU A 308 16.15 0.46 29.58
CA GLU A 308 17.50 0.32 30.12
C GLU A 308 18.31 -0.60 29.21
N PRO A 309 19.64 -0.43 29.10
CA PRO A 309 20.46 -1.32 28.30
C PRO A 309 20.37 -2.76 28.84
N PRO A 310 20.22 -3.77 27.96
CA PRO A 310 20.21 -5.15 28.41
C PRO A 310 21.56 -5.54 29.01
N SER A 311 21.55 -6.32 30.09
CA SER A 311 22.77 -6.80 30.74
C SER A 311 23.56 -7.80 29.90
N GLU A 312 22.87 -8.49 28.99
CA GLU A 312 23.45 -9.43 28.03
C GLU A 312 22.80 -9.27 26.66
N PRO A 313 23.53 -9.55 25.56
CA PRO A 313 22.93 -9.61 24.22
C PRO A 313 21.80 -10.65 24.16
N PRO A 314 20.73 -10.41 23.37
CA PRO A 314 19.62 -11.36 23.27
C PRO A 314 20.04 -12.70 22.66
N SER A 315 19.32 -13.76 23.03
CA SER A 315 19.40 -15.07 22.38
C SER A 315 18.23 -15.24 21.44
N LEU A 316 18.51 -15.67 20.21
CA LEU A 316 17.48 -16.01 19.22
C LEU A 316 17.22 -17.51 19.26
N ARG A 317 15.94 -17.90 19.25
CA ARG A 317 15.50 -19.30 19.28
C ARG A 317 14.61 -19.58 18.09
N ILE A 318 15.03 -20.51 17.24
CA ILE A 318 14.33 -20.85 16.01
C ILE A 318 14.11 -22.36 15.98
N ALA A 319 12.87 -22.78 15.71
CA ALA A 319 12.50 -24.17 15.52
C ALA A 319 11.65 -24.28 14.25
N LEU A 320 12.06 -25.14 13.32
CA LEU A 320 11.47 -25.28 12.00
C LEU A 320 11.72 -26.67 11.39
N MET A 321 10.93 -27.02 10.39
CA MET A 321 11.07 -28.20 9.54
C MET A 321 12.01 -27.91 8.36
N PRO A 322 12.75 -28.90 7.82
CA PRO A 322 13.40 -28.77 6.53
C PRO A 322 12.39 -28.44 5.41
N GLY A 323 12.74 -27.49 4.55
CA GLY A 323 11.90 -26.96 3.48
C GLY A 323 11.01 -25.77 3.88
N GLU A 324 10.97 -25.41 5.16
CA GLU A 324 10.20 -24.27 5.68
C GLU A 324 11.02 -22.97 5.62
N TYR A 325 10.34 -21.82 5.56
CA TYR A 325 10.90 -20.50 5.80
C TYR A 325 10.50 -20.01 7.19
N ARG A 326 11.46 -19.60 7.99
CA ARG A 326 11.17 -18.92 9.27
C ARG A 326 12.06 -17.74 9.50
N SER A 327 11.46 -16.69 10.05
CA SER A 327 12.19 -15.47 10.29
C SER A 327 12.29 -15.11 11.76
N GLU A 328 13.39 -14.44 12.13
CA GLU A 328 13.57 -13.79 13.42
C GLU A 328 14.37 -12.51 13.24
N ALA A 329 14.31 -11.60 14.22
CA ALA A 329 15.01 -10.31 14.11
C ALA A 329 15.68 -9.91 15.42
N PHE A 330 16.70 -9.06 15.30
CA PHE A 330 17.30 -8.35 16.43
C PHE A 330 17.58 -6.90 16.06
N CYS A 331 17.72 -6.05 17.06
CA CYS A 331 17.96 -4.63 16.90
C CYS A 331 19.38 -4.27 17.35
N LEU A 332 19.98 -3.30 16.66
CA LEU A 332 21.26 -2.68 16.98
C LEU A 332 21.06 -1.18 17.16
N THR A 333 21.41 -0.65 18.33
CA THR A 333 21.26 0.77 18.68
C THR A 333 22.63 1.43 18.81
N ASN A 334 22.81 2.56 18.12
CA ASN A 334 24.01 3.37 18.18
C ASN A 334 23.82 4.57 19.13
N ALA A 335 24.47 4.52 20.30
CA ALA A 335 24.49 5.61 21.28
C ALA A 335 25.74 6.50 21.17
N SER A 336 26.67 6.21 20.24
CA SER A 336 27.86 7.04 20.00
C SER A 336 27.52 8.31 19.23
N ASP A 337 28.43 9.29 19.24
CA ASP A 337 28.24 10.56 18.51
C ASP A 337 28.42 10.43 16.99
N GLU A 338 29.00 9.34 16.51
CA GLU A 338 29.30 9.13 15.10
C GLU A 338 28.52 7.93 14.55
N PRO A 339 28.26 7.86 13.23
CA PRO A 339 27.73 6.65 12.62
C PRO A 339 28.69 5.48 12.86
N LEU A 340 28.14 4.30 13.13
CA LEU A 340 28.92 3.07 13.29
C LEU A 340 28.77 2.20 12.04
N ARG A 341 29.87 1.70 11.50
CA ARG A 341 29.86 0.62 10.50
C ARG A 341 30.05 -0.69 11.22
N VAL A 342 29.00 -1.49 11.22
CA VAL A 342 28.94 -2.75 11.97
C VAL A 342 29.09 -3.91 11.01
N ARG A 343 30.03 -4.80 11.30
CA ARG A 343 30.26 -6.03 10.54
C ARG A 343 29.69 -7.22 11.29
N MET A 344 28.99 -8.11 10.59
CA MET A 344 28.28 -9.24 11.15
C MET A 344 28.70 -10.53 10.45
N ARG A 345 28.90 -11.60 11.23
CA ARG A 345 29.26 -12.91 10.71
C ARG A 345 28.55 -14.04 11.47
N PRO A 346 27.75 -14.89 10.80
CA PRO A 346 27.21 -16.09 11.43
C PRO A 346 28.31 -17.15 11.61
N VAL A 347 28.41 -17.73 12.81
CA VAL A 347 29.41 -18.74 13.18
C VAL A 347 28.75 -19.92 13.90
N GLY A 348 29.13 -21.14 13.51
CA GLY A 348 28.67 -22.38 14.18
C GLY A 348 27.25 -22.83 13.80
N LEU A 349 26.64 -22.22 12.78
CA LEU A 349 25.38 -22.69 12.20
C LEU A 349 25.64 -23.69 11.07
N PRO A 350 24.76 -24.69 10.86
CA PRO A 350 24.90 -25.67 9.79
C PRO A 350 24.65 -25.10 8.38
N PHE A 351 24.06 -23.90 8.29
CA PHE A 351 23.89 -23.11 7.07
C PHE A 351 23.85 -21.62 7.42
N ALA A 352 24.04 -20.75 6.44
CA ALA A 352 23.93 -19.31 6.61
C ALA A 352 22.47 -18.85 6.39
N PRO A 353 21.82 -18.16 7.35
CA PRO A 353 20.55 -17.50 7.08
C PRO A 353 20.75 -16.31 6.13
N VAL A 354 19.69 -15.87 5.47
CA VAL A 354 19.70 -14.63 4.68
C VAL A 354 19.49 -13.45 5.62
N PHE A 355 20.36 -12.45 5.53
CA PHE A 355 20.29 -11.25 6.35
C PHE A 355 19.66 -10.12 5.53
N HIS A 356 18.70 -9.42 6.12
CA HIS A 356 18.09 -8.25 5.53
C HIS A 356 18.25 -7.05 6.47
N GLU A 357 18.50 -5.90 5.87
CA GLU A 357 18.44 -4.63 6.58
C GLU A 357 16.98 -4.18 6.60
N VAL A 358 16.41 -3.96 7.78
CA VAL A 358 15.05 -3.38 7.87
C VAL A 358 15.15 -1.88 7.68
N LEU A 359 14.72 -1.39 6.51
CA LEU A 359 14.71 0.04 6.22
C LEU A 359 13.51 0.75 6.84
N PHE A 360 13.76 1.95 7.36
CA PHE A 360 12.70 2.89 7.72
C PHE A 360 12.28 3.66 6.48
N THR A 361 11.03 3.54 6.06
CA THR A 361 10.46 4.32 4.96
C THR A 361 9.37 5.25 5.48
N ASP A 362 9.31 6.46 4.95
CA ASP A 362 8.23 7.41 5.23
C ASP A 362 7.13 7.29 4.17
N THR A 363 5.90 7.03 4.62
CA THR A 363 4.80 6.72 3.70
C THR A 363 4.16 7.96 3.09
N GLN A 364 3.24 7.76 2.15
CA GLN A 364 2.38 8.84 1.61
C GLN A 364 1.63 9.59 2.74
N GLU A 365 1.25 8.89 3.80
CA GLU A 365 0.51 9.43 4.95
C GLU A 365 1.40 10.19 5.94
N GLY A 366 2.73 10.17 5.75
CA GLY A 366 3.69 10.81 6.65
C GLY A 366 3.91 10.02 7.95
N GLU A 367 3.87 8.70 7.88
CA GLU A 367 4.18 7.77 8.98
C GLU A 367 5.47 7.01 8.65
N ILE A 368 6.38 6.87 9.63
CA ILE A 368 7.57 6.01 9.48
C ILE A 368 7.17 4.58 9.76
N ILE A 369 7.58 3.68 8.88
CA ILE A 369 7.45 2.24 9.07
C ILE A 369 8.80 1.54 8.86
N ALA A 370 9.04 0.45 9.60
CA ALA A 370 10.23 -0.39 9.49
C ALA A 370 9.85 -1.68 8.76
N ASP A 371 9.78 -1.63 7.43
CA ASP A 371 9.10 -2.64 6.61
C ASP A 371 9.95 -3.24 5.48
N ALA A 372 10.64 -2.42 4.67
CA ALA A 372 11.37 -2.94 3.52
C ALA A 372 12.55 -3.82 3.95
N LEU A 373 12.75 -4.93 3.26
CA LEU A 373 13.74 -5.96 3.58
C LEU A 373 14.73 -6.20 2.43
N PRO A 374 15.52 -5.20 1.98
CA PRO A 374 16.63 -5.48 1.08
C PRO A 374 17.62 -6.46 1.74
N VAL A 375 18.15 -7.37 0.93
CA VAL A 375 19.20 -8.30 1.36
C VAL A 375 20.48 -7.51 1.64
N ILE A 376 21.17 -7.84 2.73
CA ILE A 376 22.51 -7.34 3.00
C ILE A 376 23.49 -8.19 2.19
N GLU A 377 24.05 -7.61 1.14
CA GLU A 377 25.08 -8.26 0.35
C GLU A 377 26.42 -8.24 1.10
N GLY A 378 27.02 -9.41 1.28
CA GLY A 378 28.34 -9.56 1.91
C GLY A 378 29.45 -9.85 0.90
N ARG A 379 30.71 -9.65 1.33
CA ARG A 379 31.90 -10.21 0.66
C ARG A 379 32.53 -11.24 1.59
N ASP A 380 32.89 -12.40 1.06
CA ASP A 380 33.54 -13.49 1.82
C ASP A 380 32.81 -13.91 3.12
N GLY A 381 31.49 -13.78 3.16
CA GLY A 381 30.65 -14.12 4.31
C GLY A 381 30.61 -13.06 5.43
N GLU A 382 31.21 -11.89 5.22
CA GLU A 382 31.12 -10.74 6.10
C GLU A 382 30.07 -9.75 5.58
N LEU A 383 29.12 -9.41 6.46
CA LEU A 383 27.98 -8.54 6.17
C LEU A 383 28.21 -7.18 6.84
N GLU A 384 27.97 -6.07 6.15
CA GLU A 384 28.19 -4.72 6.72
C GLU A 384 26.91 -3.88 6.68
N VAL A 385 26.64 -3.16 7.78
CA VAL A 385 25.56 -2.17 7.86
C VAL A 385 26.06 -0.90 8.56
N GLU A 386 25.65 0.27 8.06
CA GLU A 386 25.86 1.54 8.78
C GLU A 386 24.68 1.79 9.72
N ILE A 387 24.95 2.14 10.98
CA ILE A 387 23.94 2.57 11.96
C ILE A 387 24.20 4.05 12.28
N PRO A 388 23.35 4.99 11.84
CA PRO A 388 23.53 6.39 12.17
C PRO A 388 23.48 6.66 13.67
N SER A 389 24.20 7.70 14.10
CA SER A 389 24.20 8.13 15.51
C SER A 389 22.78 8.41 16.01
N GLY A 390 22.44 7.89 17.19
CA GLY A 390 21.12 8.05 17.81
C GLY A 390 20.03 7.16 17.22
N MET A 391 20.33 6.34 16.21
CA MET A 391 19.36 5.44 15.61
C MET A 391 19.51 3.99 16.08
N THR A 392 18.40 3.27 15.98
CA THR A 392 18.31 1.81 16.00
C THR A 392 18.06 1.31 14.59
N LYS A 393 18.74 0.22 14.19
CA LYS A 393 18.41 -0.57 13.01
C LYS A 393 18.02 -1.98 13.42
N GLN A 394 17.03 -2.56 12.75
CA GLN A 394 16.68 -3.96 12.91
C GLN A 394 17.30 -4.78 11.79
N ILE A 395 17.84 -5.94 12.15
CA ILE A 395 18.38 -6.94 11.23
C ILE A 395 17.40 -8.10 11.24
N TRP A 396 16.90 -8.43 10.06
CA TRP A 396 15.97 -9.54 9.85
C TRP A 396 16.72 -10.73 9.28
N LEU A 397 16.43 -11.92 9.81
CA LEU A 397 17.08 -13.18 9.45
C LEU A 397 16.02 -14.12 8.90
N THR A 398 16.24 -14.64 7.69
CA THR A 398 15.39 -15.67 7.09
C THR A 398 16.15 -17.00 7.07
N PHE A 399 15.58 -18.02 7.72
CA PHE A 399 16.10 -19.38 7.80
C PHE A 399 15.34 -20.30 6.85
N HIS A 400 16.06 -21.07 6.02
CA HIS A 400 15.48 -22.04 5.10
C HIS A 400 16.39 -23.29 4.95
N PRO A 401 16.33 -24.25 5.89
CA PRO A 401 17.11 -25.48 5.81
C PRO A 401 16.52 -26.42 4.77
N VAL A 402 17.30 -26.87 3.77
CA VAL A 402 16.85 -27.85 2.77
C VAL A 402 17.51 -29.20 3.02
N ASP A 403 18.84 -29.24 2.92
CA ASP A 403 19.65 -30.47 3.05
C ASP A 403 20.45 -30.48 4.35
N VAL A 404 19.78 -30.21 5.46
CA VAL A 404 20.40 -30.13 6.79
C VAL A 404 19.84 -31.23 7.69
N PRO A 405 20.70 -32.04 8.35
CA PRO A 405 20.24 -33.08 9.25
C PRO A 405 19.37 -32.53 10.39
N PRO A 406 18.30 -33.24 10.80
CA PRO A 406 17.55 -32.92 11.99
C PRO A 406 18.44 -32.88 13.24
N GLY A 407 18.14 -31.97 14.16
CA GLY A 407 18.87 -31.85 15.43
C GLY A 407 18.93 -30.42 15.97
N ASP A 408 19.56 -30.30 17.14
CA ASP A 408 19.80 -29.04 17.82
C ASP A 408 21.20 -28.51 17.51
N TYR A 409 21.25 -27.26 17.06
CA TYR A 409 22.46 -26.55 16.70
C TYR A 409 22.62 -25.29 17.55
N LYS A 410 23.86 -24.98 17.90
CA LYS A 410 24.21 -23.77 18.65
C LYS A 410 25.20 -22.96 17.83
N GLY A 411 24.74 -21.79 17.39
CA GLY A 411 25.56 -20.82 16.67
C GLY A 411 25.58 -19.47 17.37
N ARG A 412 26.23 -18.52 16.72
CA ARG A 412 26.19 -17.11 17.11
C ARG A 412 26.32 -16.19 15.90
N ILE A 413 25.91 -14.94 16.07
CA ILE A 413 26.31 -13.85 15.18
C ILE A 413 27.37 -13.05 15.92
N GLU A 414 28.57 -13.01 15.35
CA GLU A 414 29.64 -12.12 15.80
C GLU A 414 29.44 -10.76 15.16
N ILE A 415 29.48 -9.71 15.98
CA ILE A 415 29.20 -8.34 15.59
C ILE A 415 30.37 -7.46 16.04
N GLU A 416 31.00 -6.78 15.09
CA GLU A 416 32.17 -5.92 15.32
C GLU A 416 31.96 -4.51 14.75
N GLY A 417 32.86 -3.57 15.08
CA GLY A 417 32.85 -2.22 14.51
C GLY A 417 32.48 -1.09 15.47
N ALA A 418 32.30 -1.40 16.76
CA ALA A 418 32.06 -0.41 17.80
C ALA A 418 33.23 -0.31 18.81
N PRO A 419 33.48 0.89 19.39
CA PRO A 419 34.50 1.07 20.43
C PRO A 419 34.27 0.23 21.70
N SER A 420 33.03 -0.20 21.94
CA SER A 420 32.65 -1.06 23.06
C SER A 420 33.17 -2.50 22.95
N GLY A 421 33.81 -2.88 21.83
CA GLY A 421 34.25 -4.24 21.56
C GLY A 421 33.18 -5.10 20.87
N PRO A 422 33.52 -6.36 20.54
CA PRO A 422 32.64 -7.26 19.81
C PRO A 422 31.43 -7.70 20.65
N ILE A 423 30.29 -7.88 19.99
CA ILE A 423 29.06 -8.45 20.56
C ILE A 423 28.85 -9.84 19.95
N ALA A 424 28.48 -10.83 20.77
CA ALA A 424 28.10 -12.16 20.31
C ALA A 424 26.64 -12.46 20.65
N LEU A 425 25.78 -12.54 19.62
CA LEU A 425 24.38 -12.92 19.76
C LEU A 425 24.24 -14.44 19.63
N ARG A 426 23.65 -15.10 20.62
CA ARG A 426 23.47 -16.56 20.58
C ARG A 426 22.30 -16.95 19.68
N ILE A 427 22.47 -18.02 18.91
CA ILE A 427 21.41 -18.66 18.14
C ILE A 427 21.25 -20.11 18.61
N GLU A 428 20.05 -20.46 19.06
CA GLU A 428 19.61 -21.83 19.29
C GLU A 428 18.68 -22.21 18.12
N LEU A 429 19.10 -23.20 17.33
CA LEU A 429 18.40 -23.64 16.13
C LEU A 429 18.01 -25.11 16.26
N HIS A 430 16.71 -25.40 16.23
CA HIS A 430 16.17 -26.75 16.21
C HIS A 430 15.62 -27.07 14.81
N ILE A 431 16.16 -28.12 14.19
CA ILE A 431 15.68 -28.64 12.90
C ILE A 431 14.92 -29.93 13.15
N SER A 432 13.62 -29.90 12.85
CA SER A 432 12.71 -31.02 13.06
C SER A 432 13.05 -32.23 12.17
N PRO A 433 12.79 -33.47 12.62
CA PRO A 433 12.82 -34.66 11.76
C PRO A 433 11.65 -34.72 10.77
N LEU A 434 10.64 -33.85 10.91
CA LEU A 434 9.52 -33.72 9.97
C LEU A 434 9.91 -32.76 8.85
N ARG A 435 9.54 -33.09 7.60
CA ARG A 435 9.77 -32.22 6.44
C ARG A 435 8.53 -31.38 6.14
N PHE A 436 8.74 -30.11 5.86
CA PHE A 436 7.69 -29.23 5.38
C PHE A 436 7.34 -29.59 3.92
N PRO A 437 6.06 -29.63 3.53
CA PRO A 437 5.68 -29.98 2.17
C PRO A 437 6.09 -28.89 1.17
N GLU A 438 6.63 -29.30 0.03
CA GLU A 438 7.01 -28.38 -1.06
C GLU A 438 5.84 -27.55 -1.58
N ARG A 439 4.62 -28.10 -1.48
CA ARG A 439 3.38 -27.42 -1.82
C ARG A 439 2.43 -27.44 -0.62
N PRO A 440 2.34 -26.34 0.15
CA PRO A 440 1.36 -26.20 1.22
C PRO A 440 -0.07 -26.41 0.74
N PHE A 441 -0.98 -26.78 1.63
CA PHE A 441 -2.37 -27.04 1.25
C PHE A 441 -3.14 -25.77 0.90
N LEU A 442 -2.96 -24.69 1.68
CA LEU A 442 -3.67 -23.43 1.46
C LEU A 442 -3.23 -22.81 0.15
N SER A 443 -4.18 -22.51 -0.74
CA SER A 443 -3.86 -21.79 -1.98
C SER A 443 -3.77 -20.29 -1.72
N LEU A 444 -2.78 -19.64 -2.32
CA LEU A 444 -2.53 -18.21 -2.17
C LEU A 444 -2.70 -17.51 -3.52
N CYS A 445 -3.46 -16.42 -3.51
CA CYS A 445 -3.53 -15.48 -4.62
C CYS A 445 -3.42 -14.02 -4.14
N ALA A 446 -3.24 -13.13 -5.10
CA ALA A 446 -3.34 -11.70 -5.01
C ALA A 446 -3.72 -11.23 -6.41
N TRP A 447 -4.42 -10.10 -6.56
CA TRP A 447 -4.68 -9.62 -7.92
C TRP A 447 -3.38 -9.07 -8.52
N ASP A 448 -2.56 -9.96 -9.11
CA ASP A 448 -1.20 -9.70 -9.57
C ASP A 448 -1.18 -9.10 -10.97
N TYR A 449 -2.04 -9.58 -11.88
CA TYR A 449 -2.13 -9.12 -13.27
C TYR A 449 -0.80 -9.16 -14.03
N THR A 450 -0.05 -10.24 -13.82
CA THR A 450 1.19 -10.57 -14.56
C THR A 450 0.99 -10.85 -16.04
N ASP A 451 -0.25 -10.84 -16.54
CA ASP A 451 -0.58 -11.00 -17.96
C ASP A 451 -0.19 -9.80 -18.86
N GLY A 452 0.34 -8.73 -18.27
CA GLY A 452 0.97 -7.61 -18.96
C GLY A 452 1.25 -6.43 -18.01
N PRO A 453 1.85 -5.33 -18.48
CA PRO A 453 2.15 -4.17 -17.64
C PRO A 453 0.91 -3.68 -16.88
N SER A 454 1.05 -3.50 -15.57
CA SER A 454 -0.02 -3.08 -14.67
C SER A 454 0.55 -2.58 -13.37
N TYR A 455 0.08 -1.43 -12.89
CA TYR A 455 0.54 -0.85 -11.63
C TYR A 455 2.07 -0.69 -11.61
N GLY A 456 2.78 -1.39 -10.70
CA GLY A 456 4.23 -1.43 -10.65
C GLY A 456 4.89 -2.51 -11.51
N LEU A 457 4.14 -3.41 -12.17
CA LEU A 457 4.72 -4.42 -13.04
C LEU A 457 5.18 -3.82 -14.38
N THR A 458 6.42 -4.10 -14.73
CA THR A 458 7.09 -3.75 -15.98
C THR A 458 7.59 -5.03 -16.66
N PRO A 459 7.89 -5.00 -17.97
CA PRO A 459 8.60 -6.11 -18.61
C PRO A 459 9.91 -6.48 -17.91
N GLU A 460 10.63 -5.49 -17.37
CA GLU A 460 11.96 -5.63 -16.77
C GLU A 460 11.92 -6.30 -15.39
N ASN A 461 10.87 -6.05 -14.59
CA ASN A 461 10.73 -6.64 -13.25
C ASN A 461 9.87 -7.91 -13.18
N LEU A 462 9.19 -8.27 -14.27
CA LEU A 462 8.16 -9.32 -14.28
C LEU A 462 8.71 -10.69 -13.80
N GLU A 463 9.89 -11.07 -14.27
CA GLU A 463 10.49 -12.35 -13.87
C GLU A 463 10.84 -12.37 -12.37
N ALA A 464 11.40 -11.27 -11.86
CA ALA A 464 11.70 -11.11 -10.44
C ALA A 464 10.41 -11.15 -9.59
N ALA A 465 9.33 -10.51 -10.05
CA ALA A 465 8.04 -10.53 -9.39
C ALA A 465 7.42 -11.95 -9.33
N ILE A 466 7.47 -12.71 -10.42
CA ILE A 466 6.96 -14.09 -10.45
C ILE A 466 7.79 -14.99 -9.53
N ARG A 467 9.11 -14.81 -9.49
CA ARG A 467 10.01 -15.56 -8.61
C ARG A 467 9.72 -15.27 -7.13
N ASP A 468 9.64 -13.99 -6.76
CA ASP A 468 9.29 -13.58 -5.40
C ASP A 468 7.94 -14.17 -4.98
N MET A 469 6.91 -14.08 -5.81
CA MET A 469 5.62 -14.70 -5.53
C MET A 469 5.73 -16.23 -5.30
N ARG A 470 6.44 -16.95 -6.18
CA ARG A 470 6.63 -18.41 -6.03
C ARG A 470 7.36 -18.79 -4.74
N GLU A 471 8.37 -18.02 -4.34
CA GLU A 471 9.10 -18.19 -3.07
C GLU A 471 8.23 -17.94 -1.83
N HIS A 472 7.08 -17.29 -2.00
CA HIS A 472 6.06 -17.06 -0.96
C HIS A 472 4.85 -18.00 -1.09
N PHE A 473 5.03 -19.17 -1.73
CA PHE A 473 4.01 -20.20 -1.96
C PHE A 473 2.81 -19.75 -2.80
N TYR A 474 2.96 -18.64 -3.53
CA TYR A 474 1.93 -18.15 -4.43
C TYR A 474 1.69 -19.14 -5.56
N ASP A 475 0.46 -19.65 -5.68
CA ASP A 475 0.15 -20.74 -6.61
C ASP A 475 -1.14 -20.54 -7.41
N SER A 476 -1.76 -19.37 -7.33
CA SER A 476 -3.00 -19.04 -8.03
C SER A 476 -2.97 -17.63 -8.65
N PRO A 477 -2.22 -17.42 -9.74
CA PRO A 477 -2.13 -16.14 -10.44
C PRO A 477 -3.43 -15.68 -11.10
N TRP A 478 -3.49 -14.36 -11.32
CA TRP A 478 -4.62 -13.64 -11.91
C TRP A 478 -4.25 -12.94 -13.21
N ALA A 479 -5.07 -13.17 -14.24
CA ALA A 479 -5.08 -12.41 -15.48
C ALA A 479 -6.32 -11.50 -15.57
N ARG A 480 -6.23 -10.47 -16.40
CA ARG A 480 -7.32 -9.55 -16.72
C ARG A 480 -8.15 -10.09 -17.88
N SER A 481 -9.32 -9.50 -18.05
CA SER A 481 -10.29 -9.85 -19.10
C SER A 481 -9.68 -10.06 -20.49
N PRO A 482 -8.77 -9.20 -21.01
CA PRO A 482 -8.22 -9.38 -22.36
C PRO A 482 -7.38 -10.65 -22.58
N THR A 483 -7.06 -11.40 -21.52
CA THR A 483 -6.35 -12.68 -21.59
C THR A 483 -7.26 -13.84 -21.94
N ALA A 484 -8.57 -13.72 -21.68
CA ALA A 484 -9.54 -14.70 -22.16
C ALA A 484 -9.65 -14.66 -23.71
N PRO A 485 -9.92 -15.80 -24.37
CA PRO A 485 -9.99 -15.90 -25.82
C PRO A 485 -11.34 -15.39 -26.33
N TRP A 486 -11.57 -14.09 -26.26
CA TRP A 486 -12.82 -13.46 -26.72
C TRP A 486 -13.02 -13.63 -28.23
N PRO A 487 -14.26 -13.88 -28.71
CA PRO A 487 -14.53 -13.87 -30.13
C PRO A 487 -14.42 -12.46 -30.71
N GLU A 488 -13.82 -12.34 -31.89
CA GLU A 488 -13.76 -11.10 -32.65
C GLU A 488 -15.16 -10.67 -33.15
N PRO A 489 -15.36 -9.36 -33.42
CA PRO A 489 -16.61 -8.87 -34.00
C PRO A 489 -17.03 -9.65 -35.26
N GLY A 490 -18.28 -10.11 -35.29
CA GLY A 490 -18.85 -10.85 -36.42
C GLY A 490 -18.53 -12.35 -36.47
N MET A 491 -17.77 -12.89 -35.50
CA MET A 491 -17.55 -14.34 -35.40
C MET A 491 -18.81 -15.10 -34.96
N ILE A 492 -19.77 -14.45 -34.30
CA ILE A 492 -20.98 -15.11 -33.80
C ILE A 492 -22.13 -14.92 -34.79
N ASP A 493 -22.68 -16.02 -35.30
CA ASP A 493 -23.85 -15.98 -36.20
C ASP A 493 -25.17 -15.72 -35.46
N GLU A 494 -26.27 -15.66 -36.22
CA GLU A 494 -27.61 -15.39 -35.68
C GLU A 494 -28.12 -16.53 -34.78
N GLU A 495 -27.64 -17.75 -35.00
CA GLU A 495 -27.95 -18.93 -34.22
C GLU A 495 -27.15 -19.00 -32.91
N GLY A 496 -26.04 -18.26 -32.82
CA GLY A 496 -25.14 -18.21 -31.67
C GLY A 496 -23.91 -19.11 -31.79
N ASN A 497 -23.58 -19.62 -32.98
CA ASN A 497 -22.36 -20.39 -33.21
C ASN A 497 -21.16 -19.47 -33.47
N ILE A 498 -19.98 -19.93 -33.09
CA ILE A 498 -18.72 -19.24 -33.34
C ILE A 498 -18.10 -19.75 -34.64
N LYS A 499 -17.92 -18.85 -35.61
CA LYS A 499 -17.26 -19.07 -36.89
C LYS A 499 -15.75 -18.91 -36.74
N GLY A 500 -14.97 -19.87 -37.25
CA GLY A 500 -13.51 -19.81 -37.23
C GLY A 500 -12.91 -20.28 -35.90
N LYS A 501 -11.63 -19.94 -35.67
CA LYS A 501 -10.86 -20.35 -34.49
C LYS A 501 -10.63 -19.15 -33.57
N LEU A 502 -10.82 -19.34 -32.26
CA LEU A 502 -10.48 -18.35 -31.25
C LEU A 502 -8.95 -18.18 -31.12
N ASP A 503 -8.49 -16.97 -30.79
CA ASP A 503 -7.08 -16.72 -30.47
C ASP A 503 -6.81 -17.01 -28.98
N PHE A 504 -6.05 -18.06 -28.72
CA PHE A 504 -5.60 -18.46 -27.38
C PHE A 504 -4.23 -17.90 -27.01
N SER A 505 -3.57 -17.15 -27.89
CA SER A 505 -2.15 -16.81 -27.76
C SER A 505 -1.81 -16.06 -26.47
N LYS A 506 -2.68 -15.16 -26.00
CA LYS A 506 -2.50 -14.42 -24.74
C LYS A 506 -2.59 -15.36 -23.53
N PHE A 507 -3.63 -16.18 -23.49
CA PHE A 507 -3.83 -17.18 -22.45
C PHE A 507 -2.66 -18.17 -22.38
N ASP A 508 -2.22 -18.70 -23.53
CA ASP A 508 -1.11 -19.67 -23.61
C ASP A 508 0.23 -19.09 -23.15
N ARG A 509 0.49 -17.80 -23.45
CA ARG A 509 1.70 -17.14 -22.93
C ARG A 509 1.64 -16.99 -21.42
N TRP A 510 0.50 -16.56 -20.89
CA TRP A 510 0.33 -16.35 -19.45
C TRP A 510 0.38 -17.65 -18.65
N VAL A 511 -0.29 -18.72 -19.11
CA VAL A 511 -0.22 -20.05 -18.48
C VAL A 511 1.22 -20.57 -18.44
N ARG A 512 2.00 -20.39 -19.51
CA ARG A 512 3.41 -20.80 -19.54
C ARG A 512 4.30 -20.04 -18.54
N MET A 513 4.06 -18.75 -18.32
CA MET A 513 4.79 -17.99 -17.29
C MET A 513 4.61 -18.59 -15.90
N TRP A 514 3.43 -19.15 -15.65
CA TRP A 514 3.02 -19.73 -14.37
C TRP A 514 2.92 -21.25 -14.37
N GLU A 515 3.70 -21.94 -15.22
CA GLU A 515 3.70 -23.40 -15.28
C GLU A 515 3.81 -24.03 -13.89
N GLY A 516 2.95 -25.02 -13.62
CA GLY A 516 2.84 -25.70 -12.32
C GLY A 516 1.85 -25.07 -11.33
N ALA A 517 1.27 -23.89 -11.62
CA ALA A 517 0.30 -23.24 -10.73
C ALA A 517 -0.92 -24.12 -10.43
N ARG A 518 -1.48 -23.96 -9.22
CA ARG A 518 -2.66 -24.69 -8.73
C ARG A 518 -3.91 -24.27 -9.47
N ARG A 519 -4.07 -22.96 -9.64
CA ARG A 519 -5.18 -22.37 -10.37
C ARG A 519 -4.62 -21.32 -11.31
N TYR A 520 -5.37 -21.04 -12.37
CA TYR A 520 -5.16 -19.91 -13.25
C TYR A 520 -6.46 -19.11 -13.24
N PHE A 521 -6.49 -17.99 -12.52
CA PHE A 521 -7.68 -17.15 -12.42
C PHE A 521 -7.72 -16.08 -13.52
N VAL A 522 -8.88 -15.88 -14.12
CA VAL A 522 -9.11 -14.78 -15.06
C VAL A 522 -10.30 -13.95 -14.59
N PHE A 523 -10.06 -12.66 -14.36
CA PHE A 523 -11.14 -11.71 -14.11
C PHE A 523 -11.76 -11.25 -15.43
N LEU A 524 -12.92 -11.79 -15.78
CA LEU A 524 -13.59 -11.53 -17.06
C LEU A 524 -14.25 -10.14 -17.12
N SER A 525 -14.64 -9.56 -15.98
CA SER A 525 -15.34 -8.26 -15.88
C SER A 525 -16.57 -8.19 -16.79
N VAL A 526 -17.37 -9.24 -16.80
CA VAL A 526 -18.54 -9.34 -17.69
C VAL A 526 -19.62 -8.34 -17.29
N LYS A 527 -20.53 -8.10 -18.25
CA LYS A 527 -21.69 -7.20 -18.12
C LYS A 527 -22.93 -7.90 -18.68
N SER A 528 -23.95 -7.12 -19.05
CA SER A 528 -25.23 -7.62 -19.56
C SER A 528 -25.23 -8.07 -21.03
N SER A 529 -24.06 -8.30 -21.65
CA SER A 529 -23.98 -8.80 -23.03
C SER A 529 -22.68 -9.52 -23.33
N PHE A 530 -22.67 -10.37 -24.36
CA PHE A 530 -21.50 -11.05 -24.92
C PHE A 530 -21.37 -10.70 -26.40
N ALA A 531 -20.29 -10.03 -26.78
CA ALA A 531 -20.07 -9.53 -28.16
C ALA A 531 -21.29 -8.74 -28.72
N GLY A 532 -21.93 -7.93 -27.87
CA GLY A 532 -23.13 -7.15 -28.23
C GLY A 532 -24.45 -7.92 -28.16
N ILE A 533 -24.43 -9.23 -27.90
CA ILE A 533 -25.64 -10.07 -27.74
C ILE A 533 -26.15 -9.93 -26.30
N PRO A 534 -27.38 -9.43 -26.08
CA PRO A 534 -27.91 -9.23 -24.74
C PRO A 534 -28.07 -10.54 -23.96
N MET A 535 -27.73 -10.52 -22.67
CA MET A 535 -27.97 -11.63 -21.75
C MET A 535 -29.47 -11.97 -21.64
N GLY A 536 -29.79 -13.19 -21.21
CA GLY A 536 -31.16 -13.68 -21.11
C GLY A 536 -31.76 -14.20 -22.42
N THR A 537 -31.11 -13.95 -23.57
CA THR A 537 -31.50 -14.50 -24.87
C THR A 537 -30.95 -15.90 -25.10
N GLU A 538 -31.65 -16.70 -25.90
CA GLU A 538 -31.18 -18.04 -26.27
C GLU A 538 -29.88 -17.97 -27.10
N ARG A 539 -29.74 -16.96 -27.95
CA ARG A 539 -28.52 -16.69 -28.72
C ARG A 539 -27.32 -16.44 -27.81
N PHE A 540 -27.49 -15.65 -26.74
CA PHE A 540 -26.45 -15.43 -25.73
C PHE A 540 -26.03 -16.75 -25.07
N ARG A 541 -27.00 -17.55 -24.59
CA ARG A 541 -26.70 -18.82 -23.90
C ARG A 541 -25.92 -19.77 -24.80
N ARG A 542 -26.35 -19.95 -26.06
CA ARG A 542 -25.64 -20.78 -27.04
C ARG A 542 -24.23 -20.26 -27.33
N ALA A 543 -24.08 -18.95 -27.52
CA ALA A 543 -22.79 -18.35 -27.83
C ALA A 543 -21.77 -18.48 -26.68
N VAL A 544 -22.17 -18.16 -25.46
CA VAL A 544 -21.31 -18.30 -24.27
C VAL A 544 -21.00 -19.77 -23.99
N SER A 545 -21.98 -20.66 -24.11
CA SER A 545 -21.79 -22.11 -23.98
C SER A 545 -20.74 -22.61 -24.98
N ARG A 546 -20.88 -22.28 -26.27
CA ARG A 546 -19.92 -22.68 -27.31
C ARG A 546 -18.52 -22.10 -27.09
N TRP A 547 -18.44 -20.83 -26.70
CA TRP A 547 -17.19 -20.17 -26.35
C TRP A 547 -16.46 -20.89 -25.21
N ALA A 548 -17.19 -21.19 -24.13
CA ALA A 548 -16.64 -21.90 -22.98
C ALA A 548 -16.19 -23.32 -23.35
N SER A 549 -16.98 -24.08 -24.12
CA SER A 549 -16.58 -25.42 -24.57
C SER A 549 -15.29 -25.39 -25.39
N LEU A 550 -15.17 -24.48 -26.36
CA LEU A 550 -13.96 -24.35 -27.21
C LEU A 550 -12.72 -24.00 -26.38
N TRP A 551 -12.86 -23.12 -25.40
CA TRP A 551 -11.75 -22.78 -24.51
C TRP A 551 -11.39 -23.95 -23.59
N ALA A 552 -12.37 -24.67 -23.05
CA ALA A 552 -12.12 -25.87 -22.24
C ALA A 552 -11.44 -26.99 -23.04
N GLU A 553 -11.83 -27.20 -24.30
CA GLU A 553 -11.16 -28.12 -25.23
C GLU A 553 -9.69 -27.74 -25.40
N HIS A 554 -9.39 -26.47 -25.67
CA HIS A 554 -8.00 -26.00 -25.79
C HIS A 554 -7.20 -26.20 -24.49
N CYS A 555 -7.77 -25.83 -23.34
CA CYS A 555 -7.13 -26.01 -22.03
C CYS A 555 -6.78 -27.48 -21.76
N ARG A 556 -7.68 -28.41 -22.10
CA ARG A 556 -7.48 -29.85 -21.87
C ARG A 556 -6.53 -30.47 -22.90
N ASP A 557 -6.78 -30.23 -24.17
CA ASP A 557 -6.17 -31.00 -25.27
C ASP A 557 -4.83 -30.39 -25.73
N VAL A 558 -4.63 -29.09 -25.53
CA VAL A 558 -3.39 -28.38 -25.93
C VAL A 558 -2.51 -28.04 -24.72
N LEU A 559 -3.09 -27.52 -23.63
CA LEU A 559 -2.33 -27.11 -22.45
C LEU A 559 -2.22 -28.20 -21.37
N GLY A 560 -2.97 -29.30 -21.47
CA GLY A 560 -2.96 -30.39 -20.49
C GLY A 560 -3.49 -29.99 -19.10
N LEU A 561 -4.26 -28.90 -19.02
CA LEU A 561 -4.85 -28.42 -17.77
C LEU A 561 -5.99 -29.34 -17.33
N LYS A 562 -6.17 -29.46 -16.01
CA LYS A 562 -7.20 -30.32 -15.41
C LYS A 562 -8.51 -29.54 -15.20
N PRO A 563 -9.67 -30.21 -15.12
CA PRO A 563 -10.91 -29.58 -14.71
C PRO A 563 -10.74 -28.80 -13.40
N LYS A 564 -11.40 -27.65 -13.34
CA LYS A 564 -11.36 -26.65 -12.27
C LYS A 564 -10.00 -25.97 -12.07
N GLN A 565 -8.96 -26.30 -12.84
CA GLN A 565 -7.66 -25.62 -12.74
C GLN A 565 -7.71 -24.18 -13.27
N VAL A 566 -8.64 -23.85 -14.16
CA VAL A 566 -8.90 -22.48 -14.61
C VAL A 566 -10.13 -21.95 -13.87
N GLY A 567 -9.95 -20.85 -13.15
CA GLY A 567 -11.02 -20.18 -12.41
C GLY A 567 -11.45 -18.88 -13.07
N LEU A 568 -12.74 -18.58 -13.04
CA LEU A 568 -13.33 -17.41 -13.68
C LEU A 568 -14.04 -16.56 -12.62
N LEU A 569 -13.61 -15.29 -12.51
CA LEU A 569 -14.34 -14.24 -11.80
C LEU A 569 -15.14 -13.44 -12.82
N LEU A 570 -16.46 -13.46 -12.69
CA LEU A 570 -17.36 -12.82 -13.65
C LEU A 570 -17.54 -11.35 -13.28
N VAL A 571 -17.84 -11.06 -12.02
CA VAL A 571 -18.08 -9.69 -11.52
C VAL A 571 -17.30 -9.46 -10.22
N ASP A 572 -16.57 -8.36 -10.14
CA ASP A 572 -15.79 -7.99 -8.95
C ASP A 572 -16.68 -7.40 -7.84
N GLU A 573 -16.51 -7.90 -6.61
CA GLU A 573 -17.21 -7.48 -5.39
C GLU A 573 -18.74 -7.27 -5.53
N PRO A 574 -19.51 -8.28 -6.01
CA PRO A 574 -20.95 -8.13 -6.21
C PRO A 574 -21.70 -7.91 -4.89
N HIS A 575 -22.60 -6.93 -4.88
CA HIS A 575 -23.36 -6.48 -3.72
C HIS A 575 -24.81 -6.05 -4.04
N SER A 576 -25.27 -6.29 -5.26
CA SER A 576 -26.64 -5.98 -5.69
C SER A 576 -27.25 -7.14 -6.46
N ARG A 577 -28.58 -7.21 -6.49
CA ARG A 577 -29.30 -8.25 -7.25
C ARG A 577 -28.99 -8.21 -8.73
N GLU A 578 -28.83 -7.03 -9.31
CA GLU A 578 -28.52 -6.87 -10.74
C GLU A 578 -27.14 -7.45 -11.08
N GLN A 579 -26.17 -7.35 -10.15
CA GLN A 579 -24.86 -7.98 -10.31
C GLN A 579 -24.99 -9.51 -10.18
N ASP A 580 -25.75 -9.99 -9.20
CA ASP A 580 -26.02 -11.42 -9.01
C ASP A 580 -26.68 -12.03 -10.26
N GLU A 581 -27.66 -11.35 -10.89
CA GLU A 581 -28.32 -11.78 -12.12
C GLU A 581 -27.33 -11.94 -13.29
N VAL A 582 -26.40 -11.00 -13.44
CA VAL A 582 -25.34 -11.09 -14.45
C VAL A 582 -24.50 -12.35 -14.21
N ILE A 583 -24.05 -12.59 -12.97
CA ILE A 583 -23.25 -13.76 -12.61
C ILE A 583 -24.02 -15.04 -12.91
N VAL A 584 -25.29 -15.13 -12.49
CA VAL A 584 -26.13 -16.32 -12.65
C VAL A 584 -26.34 -16.65 -14.13
N GLU A 585 -26.70 -15.67 -14.97
CA GLU A 585 -26.91 -15.92 -16.40
C GLU A 585 -25.63 -16.36 -17.12
N TRP A 586 -24.49 -15.72 -16.81
CA TRP A 586 -23.21 -16.09 -17.39
C TRP A 586 -22.73 -17.47 -16.91
N ALA A 587 -22.74 -17.73 -15.60
CA ALA A 587 -22.29 -18.99 -15.04
C ALA A 587 -23.13 -20.18 -15.54
N ARG A 588 -24.45 -20.02 -15.66
CA ARG A 588 -25.33 -21.04 -16.26
C ARG A 588 -24.98 -21.31 -17.72
N ALA A 589 -24.77 -20.25 -18.51
CA ALA A 589 -24.41 -20.41 -19.92
C ALA A 589 -23.03 -21.09 -20.09
N ILE A 590 -22.05 -20.75 -19.25
CA ILE A 590 -20.73 -21.40 -19.22
C ILE A 590 -20.87 -22.89 -18.87
N LYS A 591 -21.56 -23.20 -17.76
CA LYS A 591 -21.75 -24.59 -17.29
C LYS A 591 -22.55 -25.45 -18.27
N ALA A 592 -23.47 -24.86 -19.02
CA ALA A 592 -24.19 -25.55 -20.09
C ALA A 592 -23.25 -26.01 -21.23
N GLY A 593 -22.13 -25.32 -21.44
CA GLY A 593 -21.10 -25.72 -22.41
C GLY A 593 -20.04 -26.65 -21.85
N THR A 594 -19.68 -26.51 -20.57
CA THR A 594 -18.58 -27.26 -19.96
C THR A 594 -18.55 -27.14 -18.44
N ASP A 595 -18.18 -28.22 -17.76
CA ASP A 595 -17.86 -28.24 -16.31
C ASP A 595 -16.35 -28.03 -16.02
N PHE A 596 -15.57 -27.68 -17.05
CA PHE A 596 -14.11 -27.55 -16.93
C PHE A 596 -13.67 -26.35 -16.08
N PHE A 597 -14.43 -25.26 -16.09
CA PHE A 597 -14.06 -24.04 -15.34
C PHE A 597 -14.58 -24.09 -13.91
N LEU A 598 -13.79 -23.52 -12.99
CA LEU A 598 -14.24 -23.20 -11.64
C LEU A 598 -14.86 -21.81 -11.67
N ILE A 599 -16.13 -21.66 -11.30
CA ILE A 599 -16.74 -20.34 -11.12
C ILE A 599 -16.41 -19.83 -9.71
N TRP A 600 -15.68 -18.73 -9.64
CA TRP A 600 -15.16 -18.13 -8.40
C TRP A 600 -15.71 -16.72 -8.27
N GLU A 601 -16.34 -16.38 -7.14
CA GLU A 601 -16.90 -15.04 -6.92
C GLU A 601 -16.57 -14.53 -5.51
N ASP A 602 -16.42 -13.21 -5.37
CA ASP A 602 -16.04 -12.53 -4.12
C ASP A 602 -17.12 -11.56 -3.59
N PRO A 603 -18.34 -12.04 -3.31
CA PRO A 603 -19.46 -11.18 -2.95
C PRO A 603 -19.23 -10.37 -1.67
N THR A 604 -19.70 -9.12 -1.69
CA THR A 604 -19.62 -8.17 -0.57
C THR A 604 -20.98 -7.84 0.06
N HIS A 605 -21.98 -8.69 -0.20
CA HIS A 605 -23.27 -8.68 0.52
C HIS A 605 -23.05 -8.79 2.03
N ARG A 606 -23.52 -7.80 2.80
CA ARG A 606 -23.39 -7.79 4.28
C ARG A 606 -24.26 -8.84 4.97
N GLU A 607 -25.46 -9.08 4.42
CA GLU A 607 -26.39 -10.10 4.88
C GLU A 607 -26.76 -11.01 3.70
N PRO A 608 -25.84 -11.88 3.23
CA PRO A 608 -26.02 -12.65 2.00
C PRO A 608 -27.28 -13.53 2.02
N TRP A 609 -27.71 -14.00 3.20
CA TRP A 609 -28.97 -14.74 3.38
C TRP A 609 -30.25 -13.91 3.14
N ARG A 610 -30.15 -12.59 2.94
CA ARG A 610 -31.27 -11.68 2.64
C ARG A 610 -31.11 -10.99 1.28
N THR A 611 -29.91 -10.47 1.01
CA THR A 611 -29.69 -9.53 -0.10
C THR A 611 -29.23 -10.22 -1.37
N ALA A 612 -28.49 -11.33 -1.24
CA ALA A 612 -28.01 -12.06 -2.39
C ALA A 612 -29.07 -13.00 -2.96
N MET A 613 -29.00 -13.25 -4.26
CA MET A 613 -29.78 -14.32 -4.90
C MET A 613 -29.26 -15.69 -4.45
N PRO A 614 -30.10 -16.63 -3.98
CA PRO A 614 -29.67 -17.99 -3.67
C PRO A 614 -28.94 -18.67 -4.83
N GLU A 615 -29.41 -18.41 -6.07
CA GLU A 615 -28.86 -18.95 -7.31
C GLU A 615 -27.40 -18.57 -7.53
N LEU A 616 -26.95 -17.41 -7.02
CA LEU A 616 -25.54 -17.01 -7.06
C LEU A 616 -24.66 -18.11 -6.45
N PHE A 617 -25.03 -18.61 -5.28
CA PHE A 617 -24.25 -19.63 -4.56
C PHE A 617 -24.42 -21.03 -5.14
N GLU A 618 -25.49 -21.29 -5.90
CA GLU A 618 -25.71 -22.57 -6.59
C GLU A 618 -24.84 -22.71 -7.84
N VAL A 619 -24.59 -21.60 -8.53
CA VAL A 619 -23.78 -21.60 -9.77
C VAL A 619 -22.28 -21.45 -9.51
N CYS A 620 -21.88 -20.99 -8.32
CA CYS A 620 -20.47 -20.84 -7.96
C CYS A 620 -19.87 -22.12 -7.39
N ASP A 621 -18.66 -22.46 -7.84
CA ASP A 621 -17.86 -23.55 -7.29
C ASP A 621 -17.03 -23.10 -6.08
N ALA A 622 -16.67 -21.82 -6.04
CA ALA A 622 -15.94 -21.20 -4.93
C ALA A 622 -16.49 -19.81 -4.62
N ILE A 623 -16.56 -19.49 -3.33
CA ILE A 623 -17.00 -18.19 -2.83
C ILE A 623 -15.94 -17.64 -1.87
N CYS A 624 -15.55 -16.39 -2.11
CA CYS A 624 -14.48 -15.72 -1.39
C CYS A 624 -14.98 -14.42 -0.74
N PRO A 625 -15.71 -14.46 0.39
CA PRO A 625 -16.11 -13.23 1.06
C PRO A 625 -14.92 -12.45 1.61
N ASN A 626 -15.06 -11.13 1.67
CA ASN A 626 -14.15 -10.28 2.41
C ASN A 626 -14.20 -10.63 3.90
N LEU A 627 -13.05 -10.86 4.54
CA LEU A 627 -13.00 -11.32 5.94
C LEU A 627 -13.72 -10.35 6.91
N ASN A 628 -13.55 -9.05 6.72
CA ASN A 628 -14.17 -8.05 7.59
C ASN A 628 -15.70 -8.07 7.44
N ILE A 629 -16.21 -8.14 6.21
CA ILE A 629 -17.66 -8.24 5.96
C ILE A 629 -18.22 -9.53 6.54
N PHE A 630 -17.51 -10.65 6.37
CA PHE A 630 -17.88 -11.93 6.95
C PHE A 630 -18.07 -11.83 8.47
N TYR A 631 -17.13 -11.21 9.19
CA TYR A 631 -17.20 -11.06 10.65
C TYR A 631 -18.23 -10.03 11.12
N GLN A 632 -18.50 -8.98 10.34
CA GLN A 632 -19.58 -8.02 10.63
C GLN A 632 -20.97 -8.70 10.65
N GLY A 633 -21.17 -9.74 9.83
CA GLY A 633 -22.39 -10.55 9.85
C GLY A 633 -22.50 -11.51 11.05
N GLY A 634 -21.45 -11.61 11.89
CA GLY A 634 -21.44 -12.37 13.13
C GLY A 634 -21.72 -13.86 12.96
N ARG A 635 -22.34 -14.48 13.99
CA ARG A 635 -22.64 -15.92 14.02
C ARG A 635 -23.44 -16.40 12.80
N ARG A 636 -24.39 -15.58 12.33
CA ARG A 636 -25.25 -15.94 11.20
C ARG A 636 -24.48 -16.04 9.88
N SER A 637 -23.49 -15.17 9.68
CA SER A 637 -22.56 -15.28 8.56
C SER A 637 -21.75 -16.56 8.62
N ALA A 638 -21.16 -16.87 9.78
CA ALA A 638 -20.40 -18.10 9.96
C ALA A 638 -21.25 -19.37 9.70
N GLU A 639 -22.51 -19.40 10.16
CA GLU A 639 -23.45 -20.50 9.89
C GLU A 639 -23.77 -20.62 8.39
N PHE A 640 -24.08 -19.51 7.73
CA PHE A 640 -24.40 -19.45 6.31
C PHE A 640 -23.27 -20.02 5.43
N TYR A 641 -22.04 -19.53 5.58
CA TYR A 641 -20.91 -20.01 4.78
C TYR A 641 -20.51 -21.45 5.16
N ALA A 642 -20.71 -21.87 6.41
CA ALA A 642 -20.51 -23.27 6.80
C ALA A 642 -21.52 -24.20 6.13
N GLU A 643 -22.77 -23.77 5.94
CA GLU A 643 -23.78 -24.52 5.17
C GLU A 643 -23.43 -24.63 3.69
N LEU A 644 -22.99 -23.53 3.06
CA LEU A 644 -22.52 -23.55 1.67
C LEU A 644 -21.38 -24.55 1.47
N ARG A 645 -20.40 -24.55 2.38
CA ARG A 645 -19.28 -25.51 2.32
C ARG A 645 -19.74 -26.96 2.42
N ARG A 646 -20.77 -27.27 3.22
CA ARG A 646 -21.35 -28.63 3.29
C ARG A 646 -22.03 -29.05 1.98
N LYS A 647 -22.40 -28.09 1.13
CA LYS A 647 -22.93 -28.31 -0.23
C LYS A 647 -21.82 -28.31 -1.30
N TRP A 648 -20.56 -28.51 -0.91
CA TRP A 648 -19.39 -28.63 -1.79
C TRP A 648 -18.92 -27.34 -2.47
N VAL A 649 -19.34 -26.17 -1.99
CA VAL A 649 -18.76 -24.88 -2.40
C VAL A 649 -17.43 -24.67 -1.66
N GLU A 650 -16.35 -24.40 -2.40
CA GLU A 650 -15.07 -24.03 -1.79
C GLU A 650 -15.20 -22.67 -1.11
N LEU A 651 -14.81 -22.59 0.17
CA LEU A 651 -14.72 -21.32 0.87
C LEU A 651 -13.29 -20.77 0.75
N TRP A 652 -13.19 -19.49 0.42
CA TRP A 652 -11.97 -18.70 0.40
C TRP A 652 -12.17 -17.45 1.27
N PHE A 653 -11.10 -16.72 1.60
CA PHE A 653 -11.22 -15.38 2.17
C PHE A 653 -10.23 -14.43 1.53
N TYR A 654 -10.62 -13.17 1.37
CA TYR A 654 -9.69 -12.12 0.96
C TYR A 654 -9.76 -10.89 1.85
N GLN A 655 -8.74 -10.04 1.70
CA GLN A 655 -8.72 -8.70 2.26
C GLN A 655 -8.24 -7.65 1.23
N CYS A 656 -8.83 -6.46 1.29
CA CYS A 656 -8.58 -5.35 0.34
C CYS A 656 -8.50 -3.96 1.01
N SER A 657 -8.25 -3.89 2.32
CA SER A 657 -8.02 -2.61 3.02
C SER A 657 -6.71 -1.96 2.59
N GLY A 658 -6.63 -0.64 2.73
CA GLY A 658 -5.40 0.12 2.51
C GLY A 658 -5.32 1.38 3.38
N PRO A 659 -4.19 2.11 3.34
CA PRO A 659 -2.93 1.76 2.66
C PRO A 659 -2.25 0.55 3.30
N ALA A 660 -1.66 -0.34 2.48
CA ALA A 660 -1.05 -1.59 2.92
C ALA A 660 0.06 -1.36 3.96
N ARG A 661 0.91 -0.35 3.73
CA ARG A 661 2.01 0.06 4.61
C ARG A 661 1.63 0.32 6.07
N LEU A 662 0.38 0.69 6.34
CA LEU A 662 -0.11 1.01 7.68
C LEU A 662 -0.96 -0.11 8.29
N LEU A 663 -1.17 -1.20 7.55
CA LEU A 663 -1.81 -2.40 8.07
C LEU A 663 -0.79 -3.19 8.87
N ASP A 664 -1.27 -4.05 9.76
CA ASP A 664 -0.40 -4.82 10.62
C ASP A 664 0.06 -6.10 9.89
N PRO A 665 1.38 -6.32 9.66
CA PRO A 665 1.86 -7.54 9.01
C PRO A 665 1.32 -8.81 9.68
N TYR A 666 1.35 -8.86 11.02
CA TYR A 666 0.87 -10.00 11.76
C TYR A 666 -0.66 -10.16 11.68
N TYR A 667 -1.40 -9.15 12.13
CA TYR A 667 -2.85 -9.27 12.31
C TYR A 667 -3.63 -9.27 10.98
N TYR A 668 -3.21 -8.44 10.02
CA TYR A 668 -3.92 -8.32 8.74
C TYR A 668 -3.45 -9.40 7.75
N HIS A 669 -2.14 -9.57 7.55
CA HIS A 669 -1.63 -10.52 6.56
C HIS A 669 -1.49 -11.95 7.10
N ARG A 670 -0.69 -12.17 8.15
CA ARG A 670 -0.39 -13.54 8.65
C ARG A 670 -1.64 -14.26 9.18
N LEU A 671 -2.48 -13.55 9.94
CA LEU A 671 -3.65 -14.19 10.57
C LEU A 671 -4.79 -14.51 9.60
N LEU A 672 -4.78 -14.01 8.36
CA LEU A 672 -5.78 -14.41 7.36
C LEU A 672 -5.78 -15.94 7.17
N ALA A 673 -4.61 -16.57 7.14
CA ALA A 673 -4.46 -18.01 7.03
C ALA A 673 -5.02 -18.76 8.26
N TRP A 674 -4.83 -18.21 9.46
CA TRP A 674 -5.42 -18.76 10.70
C TRP A 674 -6.96 -18.71 10.67
N HIS A 675 -7.53 -17.60 10.19
CA HIS A 675 -8.97 -17.49 9.98
C HIS A 675 -9.47 -18.44 8.89
N CYS A 676 -8.69 -18.63 7.82
CA CYS A 676 -8.99 -19.64 6.80
C CYS A 676 -9.08 -21.03 7.43
N PHE A 677 -8.12 -21.42 8.27
CA PHE A 677 -8.18 -22.71 8.97
C PHE A 677 -9.39 -22.81 9.90
N LYS A 678 -9.65 -21.77 10.71
CA LYS A 678 -10.78 -21.73 11.68
C LYS A 678 -12.11 -22.04 11.01
N HIS A 679 -12.36 -21.51 9.82
CA HIS A 679 -13.62 -21.71 9.08
C HIS A 679 -13.50 -22.77 7.99
N GLY A 680 -12.33 -23.40 7.87
CA GLY A 680 -11.94 -24.38 6.84
C GLY A 680 -12.17 -23.89 5.42
N ALA A 681 -11.70 -22.67 5.15
CA ALA A 681 -11.41 -22.17 3.82
C ALA A 681 -10.15 -22.85 3.26
N VAL A 682 -10.05 -22.92 1.94
CA VAL A 682 -9.01 -23.64 1.19
C VAL A 682 -8.11 -22.72 0.37
N GLY A 683 -8.42 -21.42 0.31
CA GLY A 683 -7.52 -20.43 -0.25
C GLY A 683 -7.75 -19.05 0.33
N MET A 684 -6.77 -18.17 0.09
CA MET A 684 -6.79 -16.79 0.53
C MET A 684 -6.25 -15.82 -0.52
N GLY A 685 -6.71 -14.56 -0.44
CA GLY A 685 -6.39 -13.52 -1.40
C GLY A 685 -6.10 -12.14 -0.80
N PHE A 686 -5.31 -11.33 -1.50
CA PHE A 686 -5.09 -9.92 -1.16
C PHE A 686 -5.21 -9.01 -2.39
N TRP A 687 -5.92 -7.89 -2.26
CA TRP A 687 -5.73 -6.75 -3.16
C TRP A 687 -4.57 -5.90 -2.62
N ALA A 688 -3.40 -5.82 -3.25
CA ALA A 688 -2.94 -6.48 -4.49
C ALA A 688 -1.41 -6.59 -4.48
N TYR A 689 -0.80 -7.45 -5.30
CA TYR A 689 0.65 -7.66 -5.27
C TYR A 689 1.45 -6.42 -5.71
N ALA A 690 1.13 -5.85 -6.87
CA ALA A 690 1.94 -4.78 -7.50
C ALA A 690 1.30 -3.38 -7.48
N ASP A 691 0.19 -3.18 -6.76
CA ASP A 691 -0.50 -1.88 -6.71
C ASP A 691 0.28 -0.85 -5.87
N ASN A 692 1.26 -0.23 -6.50
CA ASN A 692 2.20 0.74 -5.93
C ASN A 692 1.68 2.20 -5.92
N GLY A 693 0.36 2.41 -6.06
CA GLY A 693 -0.23 3.76 -6.03
C GLY A 693 0.17 4.68 -7.20
N TRP A 694 0.73 4.12 -8.28
CA TRP A 694 1.30 4.83 -9.43
C TRP A 694 2.39 5.84 -9.04
N SER A 695 3.28 5.40 -8.15
CA SER A 695 4.47 6.14 -7.72
C SER A 695 5.73 5.31 -7.84
N TYR A 696 6.86 6.01 -7.82
CA TYR A 696 8.13 5.38 -7.50
C TYR A 696 8.09 4.91 -6.04
N ILE A 697 8.25 3.62 -5.80
CA ILE A 697 7.96 3.00 -4.50
C ILE A 697 8.91 3.45 -3.38
N TRP A 698 10.10 3.94 -3.73
CA TRP A 698 11.01 4.55 -2.75
C TRP A 698 10.66 6.00 -2.43
N ASN A 699 9.71 6.63 -3.11
CA ASN A 699 9.20 7.97 -2.81
C ASN A 699 7.67 8.00 -2.84
N GLU A 700 7.07 7.41 -1.81
CA GLU A 700 5.61 7.31 -1.66
C GLU A 700 4.92 8.67 -1.48
N HIS A 701 5.65 9.75 -1.17
CA HIS A 701 5.06 11.11 -1.17
C HIS A 701 4.50 11.51 -2.54
N THR A 702 5.02 10.91 -3.62
CA THR A 702 4.54 11.15 -5.00
C THR A 702 3.32 10.32 -5.38
N ALA A 703 2.91 9.36 -4.53
CA ALA A 703 1.78 8.48 -4.78
C ALA A 703 0.52 9.26 -5.18
N ARG A 704 -0.18 8.72 -6.18
CA ARG A 704 -1.37 9.32 -6.76
C ARG A 704 -2.64 8.77 -6.15
N ARG A 705 -2.56 7.57 -5.58
CA ARG A 705 -3.63 6.88 -4.86
C ARG A 705 -3.03 5.99 -3.77
N THR A 706 -3.91 5.43 -2.94
CA THR A 706 -3.56 4.45 -1.92
C THR A 706 -2.68 3.33 -2.49
N ILE A 707 -1.58 3.05 -1.80
CA ILE A 707 -0.69 1.92 -2.07
C ILE A 707 -1.26 0.67 -1.40
N TYR A 708 -1.46 -0.39 -2.18
CA TYR A 708 -1.94 -1.70 -1.69
C TYR A 708 -0.87 -2.80 -1.78
N SER A 709 0.24 -2.54 -2.48
CA SER A 709 1.35 -3.48 -2.62
C SER A 709 2.03 -3.74 -1.26
N PRO A 710 2.21 -5.02 -0.86
CA PRO A 710 3.00 -5.36 0.33
C PRO A 710 4.51 -5.37 0.05
N VAL A 711 4.93 -5.30 -1.23
CA VAL A 711 6.33 -5.34 -1.66
C VAL A 711 6.79 -3.96 -2.18
N TYR A 712 8.10 -3.77 -2.30
CA TYR A 712 8.71 -2.58 -2.88
C TYR A 712 9.12 -2.89 -4.33
N ILE A 713 8.20 -2.62 -5.26
CA ILE A 713 8.41 -2.88 -6.69
C ILE A 713 8.75 -1.59 -7.46
N GLY A 714 9.90 -1.60 -8.14
CA GLY A 714 10.40 -0.51 -8.99
C GLY A 714 10.42 -0.88 -10.46
N GLU A 715 11.15 -0.13 -11.28
CA GLU A 715 11.19 -0.35 -12.74
C GLU A 715 11.85 -1.69 -13.10
N ASP A 716 12.90 -2.09 -12.38
CA ASP A 716 13.75 -3.24 -12.68
C ASP A 716 14.05 -4.12 -11.44
N PHE A 717 13.41 -3.84 -10.30
CA PHE A 717 13.64 -4.56 -9.05
C PHE A 717 12.35 -4.87 -8.28
N VAL A 718 12.43 -5.89 -7.43
CA VAL A 718 11.45 -6.23 -6.40
C VAL A 718 12.19 -6.43 -5.08
N VAL A 719 11.75 -5.76 -4.03
CA VAL A 719 12.25 -5.94 -2.67
C VAL A 719 11.07 -6.36 -1.77
N THR A 720 11.20 -7.48 -1.08
CA THR A 720 10.16 -7.95 -0.15
C THR A 720 10.00 -7.00 1.05
N GLY A 721 8.91 -7.18 1.79
CA GLY A 721 8.61 -6.42 3.00
C GLY A 721 8.03 -7.33 4.08
N LYS A 722 7.98 -6.87 5.32
CA LYS A 722 7.40 -7.64 6.43
C LYS A 722 5.96 -8.07 6.13
N HIS A 723 5.19 -7.24 5.43
CA HIS A 723 3.83 -7.59 5.05
C HIS A 723 3.76 -8.85 4.17
N TRP A 724 4.70 -9.01 3.23
CA TRP A 724 4.73 -10.16 2.33
C TRP A 724 5.32 -11.41 2.99
N GLU A 725 6.36 -11.23 3.81
CA GLU A 725 6.89 -12.27 4.69
C GLU A 725 5.83 -12.83 5.65
N ALA A 726 4.95 -11.96 6.16
CA ALA A 726 3.84 -12.36 7.01
C ALA A 726 2.81 -13.23 6.26
N VAL A 727 2.57 -12.95 4.96
CA VAL A 727 1.73 -13.81 4.10
C VAL A 727 2.34 -15.21 4.00
N ARG A 728 3.65 -15.32 3.72
CA ARG A 728 4.37 -16.59 3.65
C ARG A 728 4.27 -17.38 4.96
N GLU A 729 4.61 -16.76 6.09
CA GLU A 729 4.51 -17.45 7.39
C GLU A 729 3.06 -17.85 7.72
N GLY A 730 2.06 -17.10 7.25
CA GLY A 730 0.65 -17.44 7.37
C GLY A 730 0.28 -18.74 6.63
N VAL A 731 0.72 -18.88 5.37
CA VAL A 731 0.54 -20.13 4.59
C VAL A 731 1.13 -21.31 5.34
N GLU A 732 2.32 -21.15 5.91
CA GLU A 732 2.99 -22.20 6.63
C GLU A 732 2.31 -22.53 7.96
N ASP A 733 1.84 -21.52 8.70
CA ASP A 733 1.05 -21.75 9.92
C ASP A 733 -0.22 -22.57 9.64
N TYR A 734 -0.92 -22.31 8.52
CA TYR A 734 -2.07 -23.13 8.11
C TYR A 734 -1.66 -24.59 7.93
N GLU A 735 -0.52 -24.83 7.29
CA GLU A 735 0.00 -26.16 7.03
C GLU A 735 0.33 -26.90 8.34
N TYR A 736 0.93 -26.22 9.32
CA TYR A 736 1.14 -26.77 10.67
C TYR A 736 -0.16 -27.22 11.34
N LEU A 737 -1.20 -26.38 11.29
CA LEU A 737 -2.51 -26.70 11.86
C LEU A 737 -3.14 -27.91 11.16
N ARG A 738 -2.99 -27.99 9.83
CA ARG A 738 -3.47 -29.12 9.02
C ARG A 738 -2.73 -30.41 9.36
N MET A 739 -1.40 -30.36 9.40
CA MET A 739 -0.56 -31.49 9.78
C MET A 739 -0.94 -32.01 11.16
N LEU A 740 -1.17 -31.13 12.14
CA LEU A 740 -1.57 -31.53 13.50
C LEU A 740 -2.94 -32.21 13.50
N ARG A 741 -3.93 -31.63 12.82
CA ARG A 741 -5.27 -32.22 12.66
C ARG A 741 -5.18 -33.62 12.04
N ASP A 742 -4.39 -33.77 10.98
CA ASP A 742 -4.31 -35.01 10.23
C ASP A 742 -3.47 -36.07 10.96
N ALA A 743 -2.46 -35.67 11.73
CA ALA A 743 -1.71 -36.57 12.62
C ALA A 743 -2.56 -37.04 13.81
N ALA A 744 -3.34 -36.15 14.43
CA ALA A 744 -4.25 -36.49 15.52
C ALA A 744 -5.33 -37.52 15.11
N ARG A 745 -5.76 -37.50 13.84
CA ARG A 745 -6.72 -38.48 13.28
C ARG A 745 -6.09 -39.82 12.92
N ARG A 746 -4.78 -39.85 12.66
CA ARG A 746 -4.06 -41.05 12.20
C ARG A 746 -3.42 -41.83 13.35
N THR A 747 -3.05 -41.17 14.45
CA THR A 747 -2.42 -41.84 15.59
C THR A 747 -3.35 -42.89 16.21
N SER A 748 -2.78 -44.03 16.59
CA SER A 748 -3.47 -45.08 17.34
C SER A 748 -3.50 -44.81 18.85
N ASP A 749 -2.75 -43.82 19.34
CA ASP A 749 -2.74 -43.43 20.75
C ASP A 749 -3.89 -42.45 21.04
N PRO A 750 -4.93 -42.87 21.80
CA PRO A 750 -6.10 -42.04 22.06
C PRO A 750 -5.81 -40.86 23.00
N ASP A 751 -4.78 -40.94 23.85
CA ASP A 751 -4.37 -39.84 24.72
C ASP A 751 -3.63 -38.76 23.93
N LEU A 752 -2.72 -39.15 23.04
CA LEU A 752 -2.05 -38.21 22.16
C LEU A 752 -3.01 -37.55 21.18
N ALA A 753 -3.95 -38.30 20.60
CA ALA A 753 -5.03 -37.75 19.77
C ALA A 753 -5.80 -36.65 20.51
N ARG A 754 -6.28 -36.94 21.74
CA ARG A 754 -6.99 -35.96 22.58
C ARG A 754 -6.16 -34.72 22.89
N ARG A 755 -4.87 -34.88 23.19
CA ARG A 755 -3.95 -33.76 23.49
C ARG A 755 -3.71 -32.89 22.25
N ALA A 756 -3.49 -33.50 21.10
CA ALA A 756 -3.30 -32.81 19.83
C ALA A 756 -4.55 -32.03 19.41
N GLU A 757 -5.74 -32.63 19.51
CA GLU A 757 -7.00 -31.94 19.26
C GLU A 757 -7.26 -30.78 20.23
N LYS A 758 -6.91 -30.96 21.51
CA LYS A 758 -7.00 -29.89 22.51
C LYS A 758 -6.07 -28.74 22.15
N LEU A 759 -4.82 -29.03 21.82
CA LEU A 759 -3.84 -28.02 21.40
C LEU A 759 -4.33 -27.27 20.15
N LEU A 760 -4.89 -27.97 19.16
CA LEU A 760 -5.44 -27.34 17.97
C LEU A 760 -6.55 -26.34 18.31
N ARG A 761 -7.49 -26.70 19.19
CA ARG A 761 -8.56 -25.79 19.66
C ARG A 761 -8.01 -24.59 20.43
N GLU A 762 -7.02 -24.82 21.29
CA GLU A 762 -6.37 -23.76 22.08
C GLU A 762 -5.59 -22.78 21.18
N ALA A 763 -4.86 -23.29 20.18
CA ALA A 763 -4.12 -22.50 19.22
C ALA A 763 -5.05 -21.58 18.41
N ILE A 764 -6.14 -22.12 17.85
CA ILE A 764 -7.13 -21.31 17.11
C ILE A 764 -7.76 -20.24 18.00
N ARG A 765 -8.11 -20.56 19.25
CA ARG A 765 -8.68 -19.59 20.19
C ARG A 765 -7.68 -18.49 20.54
N ALA A 766 -6.43 -18.85 20.80
CA ALA A 766 -5.40 -17.91 21.26
C ALA A 766 -4.89 -16.99 20.14
N VAL A 767 -4.88 -17.46 18.89
CA VAL A 767 -4.28 -16.74 17.76
C VAL A 767 -5.34 -16.03 16.92
N ALA A 768 -6.31 -16.77 16.39
CA ALA A 768 -7.32 -16.20 15.48
C ALA A 768 -8.41 -15.45 16.24
N GLY A 769 -8.88 -16.00 17.37
CA GLY A 769 -9.98 -15.41 18.14
C GLY A 769 -11.17 -15.03 17.23
N ASP A 770 -11.90 -13.99 17.60
CA ASP A 770 -12.79 -13.30 16.66
C ASP A 770 -12.07 -12.08 16.08
N PHE A 771 -12.32 -11.82 14.79
CA PHE A 771 -11.68 -10.72 14.07
C PHE A 771 -12.22 -9.38 14.58
N ASP A 772 -11.31 -8.48 14.92
CA ASP A 772 -11.58 -7.13 15.37
C ASP A 772 -10.99 -6.14 14.35
N PRO A 773 -11.84 -5.45 13.56
CA PRO A 773 -11.39 -4.48 12.57
C PRO A 773 -10.60 -3.32 13.15
N SER A 774 -10.69 -3.04 14.46
CA SER A 774 -9.90 -1.99 15.12
C SER A 774 -8.42 -2.36 15.29
N LEU A 775 -8.10 -3.66 15.20
CA LEU A 775 -6.74 -4.19 15.33
C LEU A 775 -6.00 -4.30 14.00
N ILE A 776 -6.58 -3.94 12.86
CA ILE A 776 -5.91 -4.09 11.56
C ILE A 776 -4.74 -3.11 11.35
N ARG A 777 -4.68 -2.01 12.11
CA ARG A 777 -3.61 -1.00 11.98
C ARG A 777 -2.35 -1.42 12.70
N TRP A 778 -1.17 -1.21 12.10
CA TRP A 778 0.11 -1.58 12.72
C TRP A 778 0.37 -0.85 14.04
N SER A 779 -0.10 0.40 14.14
CA SER A 779 0.02 1.21 15.35
C SER A 779 -0.87 0.76 16.51
N SER A 780 -1.90 -0.08 16.27
CA SER A 780 -2.76 -0.59 17.34
C SER A 780 -1.95 -1.49 18.29
N PRO A 781 -1.99 -1.28 19.63
CA PRO A 781 -1.37 -2.20 20.58
C PRO A 781 -2.04 -3.58 20.55
N LYS A 782 -1.25 -4.65 20.39
CA LYS A 782 -1.72 -6.05 20.41
C LYS A 782 -0.54 -7.02 20.61
N ASP A 783 -0.83 -8.27 20.96
CA ASP A 783 0.17 -9.34 20.98
C ASP A 783 0.41 -9.88 19.56
N ARG A 784 1.64 -9.75 19.06
CA ARG A 784 2.07 -10.25 17.74
C ARG A 784 2.93 -11.52 17.82
N THR A 785 2.94 -12.19 18.96
CA THR A 785 3.79 -13.36 19.22
C THR A 785 2.98 -14.63 19.50
N ALA A 786 1.65 -14.54 19.57
CA ALA A 786 0.79 -15.68 19.87
C ALA A 786 0.91 -16.80 18.82
N ALA A 787 0.94 -16.47 17.52
CA ALA A 787 1.10 -17.46 16.45
C ALA A 787 2.42 -18.21 16.57
N ASP A 788 3.54 -17.52 16.85
CA ASP A 788 4.84 -18.15 17.04
C ASP A 788 4.87 -19.12 18.22
N ARG A 789 4.34 -18.69 19.37
CA ARG A 789 4.26 -19.54 20.56
C ARG A 789 3.41 -20.79 20.31
N MET A 790 2.30 -20.66 19.58
CA MET A 790 1.42 -21.79 19.29
C MET A 790 2.00 -22.71 18.21
N ARG A 791 2.60 -22.16 17.16
CA ARG A 791 3.28 -22.94 16.11
C ARG A 791 4.44 -23.75 16.67
N ALA A 792 5.25 -23.20 17.58
CA ALA A 792 6.30 -23.97 18.26
C ALA A 792 5.73 -25.15 19.07
N LYS A 793 4.65 -24.94 19.84
CA LYS A 793 3.96 -26.04 20.55
C LYS A 793 3.36 -27.08 19.61
N ILE A 794 2.87 -26.66 18.45
CA ILE A 794 2.34 -27.55 17.42
C ILE A 794 3.47 -28.42 16.86
N LEU A 795 4.65 -27.85 16.58
CA LEU A 795 5.83 -28.60 16.14
C LEU A 795 6.21 -29.69 17.14
N GLU A 796 6.36 -29.32 18.41
CA GLU A 796 6.69 -30.28 19.48
C GLU A 796 5.66 -31.42 19.57
N MET A 797 4.36 -31.12 19.40
CA MET A 797 3.32 -32.14 19.41
C MET A 797 3.38 -33.04 18.17
N LEU A 798 3.67 -32.48 17.00
CA LEU A 798 3.83 -33.23 15.76
C LEU A 798 5.00 -34.21 15.86
N GLU A 799 6.12 -33.80 16.42
CA GLU A 799 7.29 -34.68 16.63
C GLU A 799 6.98 -35.82 17.60
N ARG A 800 6.20 -35.57 18.65
CA ARG A 800 5.74 -36.63 19.58
C ARG A 800 4.82 -37.63 18.88
N LEU A 801 3.90 -37.15 18.04
CA LEU A 801 3.00 -38.01 17.26
C LEU A 801 3.78 -38.86 16.24
N GLU A 802 4.79 -38.28 15.60
CA GLU A 802 5.67 -38.99 14.65
C GLU A 802 6.53 -40.04 15.37
N ALA A 803 7.09 -39.74 16.53
CA ALA A 803 7.90 -40.67 17.30
C ALA A 803 7.11 -41.94 17.68
N VAL A 804 5.86 -41.80 18.10
CA VAL A 804 4.98 -42.94 18.43
C VAL A 804 4.53 -43.70 17.18
N SER A 805 4.45 -43.05 16.02
CA SER A 805 4.10 -43.74 14.77
C SER A 805 5.23 -44.61 14.22
N ARG A 806 6.48 -44.35 14.66
CA ARG A 806 7.68 -45.11 14.24
C ARG A 806 8.10 -46.20 15.23
N SER A 807 7.62 -46.14 16.48
CA SER A 807 7.79 -47.18 17.50
C SER A 807 6.74 -48.26 17.36
#